data_AF-A0A8I2FXA5-F1
#
_entry.id   AF-A0A8I2FXA5-F1
#
_cell.length_a   1.000
_cell.length_b   1.000
_cell.length_c   1.000
_cell.angle_alpha   90.00
_cell.angle_beta   90.00
_cell.angle_gamma   90.00
#
_symmetry.space_group_name_H-M   'P 1'
#
loop_
_entity.id
_entity.type
_entity.pdbx_description
1 polymer ?
#
loop_
_entity_poly.entity_id
_entity_poly.type
_entity_poly.pdbx_seq_one_letter_code
_entity_poly.pdbx_strand_id
1 'polypeptide(L)'
;MHTFTTYFKIELKRFLGIRNKIIIVLVFILSLGFVQSGVNDYKGTLNLKDEFQEYEKQRVSQFLSYRQYGAYGVRMLFVPAPFSTFFINSGVVPEMTAYIDSGERLKIYNPMVGKNIFGIKKFGFTDFSGILLFFGSLLALFYGYESLYHKEYLKTLASISGRVPVYFSLLISRILIILLLLLLLIGGALLLMLINGLPIPIDSHVLNFLFSILLVSVFFFLLGTAVGTIRSKLTGIPTLLSCWFILLFIIPAAIDNYIETKANLIKPLYKLEMEKLMVIMGWERKSFEKAGTLEHGQKITNKEKEIMLSFLKNEFKTLNALEGEMLEEMRENLSHFQWLSVFFPTTNYLSVVNELSSKGYENLLDFYKYAQELKARFVKNYIDKVFFSNFAKVESFFKGDENVYHARSRLPVTFAPGVLVTLVYILLLTWISYIRYQRILFCVPVRAVDNRQHPELKFAKGQYRIFSIESNVFLNRLYNLFAGQTNLHRLSRKKQDLTAPKIYVDEIDISTREIKDSFLYICSPESIPGDIKAGDFFEFITRLTRFPNTKKTELCKRLKLDTFRKKQINQLKKQEKAELLLSLTQMHEADIYLIYDIARGMTRIFTVQFKDRMHELSETGKLVLYLTTDTIISEEILEDDTGFIESTSNWTGMVESVRY
;
A
#
# COMPACT_ATOMS: atom_id res chain seq x y z
N MET A 1 2.56 3.24 26.15
CA MET A 1 3.13 4.40 25.41
C MET A 1 4.67 4.36 25.35
N HIS A 2 5.39 4.19 26.48
CA HIS A 2 6.86 4.19 26.50
C HIS A 2 7.52 3.18 25.52
N THR A 3 7.07 1.93 25.54
CA THR A 3 7.55 0.86 24.63
C THR A 3 7.45 1.30 23.17
N PHE A 4 6.25 1.69 22.73
CA PHE A 4 6.01 2.18 21.38
C PHE A 4 6.97 3.30 20.95
N THR A 5 7.16 4.35 21.77
CA THR A 5 8.07 5.46 21.42
C THR A 5 9.53 5.02 21.27
N THR A 6 9.93 3.97 22.00
CA THR A 6 11.27 3.39 21.94
C THR A 6 11.46 2.60 20.64
N TYR A 7 10.46 1.80 20.23
CA TYR A 7 10.42 1.13 18.92
C TYR A 7 10.39 2.12 17.76
N PHE A 8 9.57 3.16 17.84
CA PHE A 8 9.47 4.17 16.79
C PHE A 8 10.81 4.86 16.53
N LYS A 9 11.53 5.25 17.60
CA LYS A 9 12.85 5.89 17.47
C LYS A 9 13.89 4.99 16.82
N ILE A 10 13.95 3.70 17.18
CA ILE A 10 14.93 2.78 16.59
C ILE A 10 14.58 2.46 15.13
N GLU A 11 13.30 2.22 14.82
CA GLU A 11 12.85 1.93 13.46
C GLU A 11 13.00 3.15 12.54
N LEU A 12 12.77 4.37 13.03
CA LEU A 12 13.01 5.60 12.28
C LEU A 12 14.50 5.77 11.93
N LYS A 13 15.40 5.47 12.86
CA LYS A 13 16.86 5.50 12.61
C LYS A 13 17.30 4.47 11.58
N ARG A 14 16.74 3.26 11.65
CA ARG A 14 16.97 2.19 10.66
C ARG A 14 16.46 2.60 9.28
N PHE A 15 15.23 3.13 9.23
CA PHE A 15 14.63 3.63 8.01
C PHE A 15 15.45 4.76 7.38
N LEU A 16 15.99 5.67 8.20
CA LEU A 16 16.89 6.76 7.77
C LEU A 16 18.37 6.34 7.65
N GLY A 17 18.65 5.04 7.49
CA GLY A 17 19.97 4.54 7.11
C GLY A 17 20.45 5.13 5.78
N ILE A 18 21.77 5.18 5.55
CA ILE A 18 22.36 5.86 4.37
C ILE A 18 21.78 5.33 3.05
N ARG A 19 21.64 4.01 2.90
CA ARG A 19 21.09 3.38 1.68
C ARG A 19 19.65 3.81 1.42
N ASN A 20 18.80 3.73 2.45
CA ASN A 20 17.39 4.11 2.34
C ASN A 20 17.22 5.62 2.11
N LYS A 21 18.07 6.46 2.70
CA LYS A 21 18.08 7.91 2.44
C LYS A 21 18.29 8.21 0.96
N ILE A 22 19.24 7.54 0.31
CA ILE A 22 19.49 7.73 -1.13
C ILE A 22 18.24 7.36 -1.93
N ILE A 23 17.61 6.22 -1.62
CA ILE A 23 16.38 5.77 -2.29
C ILE A 23 15.23 6.78 -2.06
N ILE A 24 15.04 7.24 -0.81
CA ILE A 24 14.00 8.21 -0.46
C ILE A 24 14.20 9.53 -1.20
N VAL A 25 15.43 10.04 -1.24
CA VAL A 25 15.76 11.28 -1.97
C VAL A 25 15.53 11.11 -3.47
N LEU A 26 15.94 9.97 -4.05
CA LEU A 26 15.71 9.68 -5.46
C LEU A 26 14.22 9.60 -5.79
N VAL A 27 13.42 8.88 -4.98
CA VAL A 27 11.96 8.81 -5.13
C VAL A 27 11.34 10.19 -4.96
N PHE A 28 11.82 11.00 -4.02
CA PHE A 28 11.32 12.36 -3.79
C PHE A 28 11.58 13.28 -5.00
N ILE A 29 12.81 13.31 -5.52
CA ILE A 29 13.17 14.10 -6.71
C ILE A 29 12.36 13.66 -7.92
N LEU A 30 12.29 12.34 -8.15
CA LEU A 30 11.54 11.77 -9.27
C LEU A 30 10.06 12.15 -9.16
N SER A 31 9.45 11.99 -7.99
CA SER A 31 8.06 12.36 -7.72
C SER A 31 7.80 13.84 -8.02
N LEU A 32 8.67 14.75 -7.56
CA LEU A 32 8.56 16.18 -7.87
C LEU A 32 8.71 16.48 -9.37
N GLY A 33 9.57 15.74 -10.08
CA GLY A 33 9.71 15.87 -11.52
C GLY A 33 8.40 15.57 -12.28
N PHE A 34 7.66 14.54 -11.87
CA PHE A 34 6.34 14.25 -12.44
C PHE A 34 5.29 15.28 -12.08
N VAL A 35 5.31 15.82 -10.86
CA VAL A 35 4.43 16.93 -10.48
C VAL A 35 4.72 18.17 -11.35
N GLN A 36 5.98 18.51 -11.57
CA GLN A 36 6.36 19.64 -12.44
C GLN A 36 5.86 19.43 -13.89
N SER A 37 5.99 18.21 -14.41
CA SER A 37 5.43 17.86 -15.72
C SER A 37 3.92 18.11 -15.77
N GLY A 38 3.18 17.72 -14.73
CA GLY A 38 1.73 17.94 -14.67
C GLY A 38 1.34 19.39 -14.47
N VAL A 39 2.15 20.18 -13.76
CA VAL A 39 2.01 21.64 -13.68
C VAL A 39 2.14 22.28 -15.07
N ASN A 40 3.13 21.85 -15.86
CA ASN A 40 3.33 22.36 -17.21
C ASN A 40 2.16 22.00 -18.13
N ASP A 41 1.66 20.76 -18.07
CA ASP A 41 0.48 20.29 -18.82
C ASP A 41 -0.79 21.10 -18.46
N TYR A 42 -1.00 21.34 -17.16
CA TYR A 42 -2.12 22.13 -16.68
C TYR A 42 -2.05 23.58 -17.15
N LYS A 43 -0.89 24.23 -17.03
CA LYS A 43 -0.68 25.59 -17.55
C LYS A 43 -0.88 25.67 -19.06
N GLY A 44 -0.40 24.67 -19.81
CA GLY A 44 -0.64 24.56 -21.25
C GLY A 44 -2.14 24.50 -21.57
N THR A 45 -2.91 23.74 -20.78
CA THR A 45 -4.37 23.67 -20.93
C THR A 45 -5.07 25.01 -20.65
N LEU A 46 -4.60 25.76 -19.65
CA LEU A 46 -5.13 27.10 -19.36
C LEU A 46 -4.83 28.09 -20.50
N ASN A 47 -3.61 28.08 -21.05
CA ASN A 47 -3.27 28.93 -22.19
C ASN A 47 -4.12 28.57 -23.43
N LEU A 48 -4.30 27.27 -23.69
CA LEU A 48 -5.15 26.79 -24.78
C LEU A 48 -6.62 27.21 -24.59
N LYS A 49 -7.10 27.36 -23.35
CA LYS A 49 -8.46 27.87 -23.07
C LYS A 49 -8.64 29.28 -23.61
N ASP A 50 -7.72 30.17 -23.28
CA ASP A 50 -7.82 31.58 -23.69
C ASP A 50 -7.75 31.71 -25.22
N GLU A 51 -6.79 31.02 -25.85
CA GLU A 51 -6.65 30.95 -27.32
C GLU A 51 -7.90 30.35 -27.99
N PHE A 52 -8.45 29.28 -27.41
CA PHE A 52 -9.66 28.63 -27.91
C PHE A 52 -10.86 29.57 -27.88
N GLN A 53 -11.05 30.31 -26.79
CA GLN A 53 -12.16 31.25 -26.64
C GLN A 53 -12.04 32.41 -27.62
N GLU A 54 -10.84 32.96 -27.78
CA GLU A 54 -10.58 34.01 -28.77
C GLU A 54 -10.86 33.52 -30.20
N TYR A 55 -10.35 32.33 -30.54
CA TYR A 55 -10.59 31.72 -31.84
C TYR A 55 -12.08 31.50 -32.12
N GLU A 56 -12.84 30.95 -31.16
CA GLU A 56 -14.28 30.74 -31.35
C GLU A 56 -15.02 32.07 -31.51
N LYS A 57 -14.64 33.12 -30.77
CA LYS A 57 -15.22 34.47 -30.91
C LYS A 57 -14.94 35.06 -32.30
N GLN A 58 -13.71 34.96 -32.78
CA GLN A 58 -13.33 35.41 -34.12
C GLN A 58 -14.07 34.62 -35.20
N ARG A 59 -14.14 33.29 -35.07
CA ARG A 59 -14.85 32.40 -35.99
C ARG A 59 -16.34 32.76 -36.10
N VAL A 60 -17.00 33.01 -34.97
CA VAL A 60 -18.42 33.42 -34.96
C VAL A 60 -18.62 34.73 -35.71
N SER A 61 -17.71 35.71 -35.55
CA SER A 61 -17.80 37.01 -36.22
C SER A 61 -17.65 36.95 -37.74
N GLN A 62 -17.08 35.85 -38.27
CA GLN A 62 -16.88 35.62 -39.71
C GLN A 62 -18.10 34.98 -40.39
N PHE A 63 -19.08 34.46 -39.64
CA PHE A 63 -20.27 33.87 -40.25
C PHE A 63 -21.18 34.95 -40.84
N LEU A 64 -21.53 34.80 -42.12
CA LEU A 64 -22.41 35.71 -42.83
C LEU A 64 -23.89 35.51 -42.45
N SER A 65 -24.25 34.31 -41.99
CA SER A 65 -25.64 33.97 -41.64
C SER A 65 -25.73 32.92 -40.54
N TYR A 66 -26.88 32.91 -39.84
CA TYR A 66 -27.18 31.86 -38.86
C TYR A 66 -27.21 30.47 -39.49
N ARG A 67 -27.50 30.32 -40.78
CA ARG A 67 -27.43 29.03 -41.50
C ARG A 67 -26.01 28.48 -41.56
N GLN A 68 -25.03 29.34 -41.88
CA GLN A 68 -23.61 28.96 -41.79
C GLN A 68 -23.24 28.63 -40.34
N TYR A 69 -23.64 29.47 -39.39
CA TYR A 69 -23.33 29.24 -37.98
C TYR A 69 -23.88 27.91 -37.45
N GLY A 70 -25.13 27.59 -37.77
CA GLY A 70 -25.75 26.31 -37.42
C GLY A 70 -25.05 25.10 -38.05
N ALA A 71 -24.69 25.19 -39.33
CA ALA A 71 -24.01 24.12 -40.06
C ALA A 71 -22.56 23.87 -39.56
N TYR A 72 -21.86 24.92 -39.13
CA TYR A 72 -20.51 24.82 -38.58
C TYR A 72 -20.49 24.44 -37.10
N GLY A 73 -21.50 24.88 -36.35
CA GLY A 73 -21.61 24.66 -34.92
C GLY A 73 -20.55 25.39 -34.11
N VAL A 74 -20.33 24.93 -32.88
CA VAL A 74 -19.34 25.41 -31.92
C VAL A 74 -18.65 24.24 -31.25
N ARG A 75 -17.37 24.40 -30.95
CA ARG A 75 -16.60 23.38 -30.23
C ARG A 75 -16.77 23.56 -28.73
N MET A 76 -16.63 22.47 -27.98
CA MET A 76 -16.44 22.54 -26.54
C MET A 76 -15.00 22.20 -26.17
N LEU A 77 -14.47 22.92 -25.18
CA LEU A 77 -13.19 22.63 -24.57
C LEU A 77 -13.40 22.04 -23.18
N PHE A 78 -12.68 20.98 -22.88
CA PHE A 78 -12.61 20.39 -21.55
C PHE A 78 -11.42 20.98 -20.77
N VAL A 79 -11.67 21.49 -19.56
CA VAL A 79 -10.63 21.99 -18.68
C VAL A 79 -10.65 21.19 -17.36
N PRO A 80 -9.57 20.46 -17.02
CA PRO A 80 -9.50 19.70 -15.79
C PRO A 80 -9.40 20.61 -14.55
N ALA A 81 -9.64 20.05 -13.37
CA ALA A 81 -9.38 20.71 -12.09
C ALA A 81 -7.86 20.81 -11.82
N PRO A 82 -7.39 21.80 -11.04
CA PRO A 82 -5.96 21.96 -10.70
C PRO A 82 -5.31 20.71 -10.08
N PHE A 83 -6.10 19.88 -9.40
CA PHE A 83 -5.62 18.63 -8.81
C PHE A 83 -5.15 17.61 -9.86
N SER A 84 -5.51 17.78 -11.15
CA SER A 84 -5.07 16.93 -12.26
C SER A 84 -3.56 16.94 -12.48
N THR A 85 -2.82 17.90 -11.91
CA THR A 85 -1.36 17.96 -12.00
C THR A 85 -0.67 16.72 -11.43
N PHE A 86 -1.31 16.01 -10.49
CA PHE A 86 -0.80 14.75 -9.94
C PHE A 86 -1.06 13.52 -10.83
N PHE A 87 -1.87 13.70 -11.90
CA PHE A 87 -2.51 12.62 -12.63
C PHE A 87 -2.45 12.87 -14.14
N ILE A 88 -1.25 12.97 -14.69
CA ILE A 88 -1.05 13.30 -16.11
C ILE A 88 -1.64 12.21 -17.00
N ASN A 89 -1.52 10.94 -16.61
CA ASN A 89 -1.92 9.80 -17.44
C ASN A 89 -3.29 9.24 -17.10
N SER A 90 -4.00 9.83 -16.14
CA SER A 90 -5.36 9.43 -15.85
C SER A 90 -6.29 9.92 -16.96
N GLY A 91 -7.09 9.00 -17.50
CA GLY A 91 -8.42 9.34 -17.99
C GLY A 91 -8.62 9.43 -19.49
N VAL A 92 -9.83 9.87 -19.80
CA VAL A 92 -10.51 9.82 -21.10
C VAL A 92 -10.40 11.11 -21.91
N VAL A 93 -9.44 11.98 -21.58
CA VAL A 93 -9.30 13.32 -22.17
C VAL A 93 -9.34 13.34 -23.71
N PRO A 94 -8.70 12.40 -24.45
CA PRO A 94 -8.81 12.38 -25.90
C PRO A 94 -10.24 12.21 -26.43
N GLU A 95 -11.12 11.60 -25.65
CA GLU A 95 -12.53 11.36 -25.96
C GLU A 95 -13.45 12.52 -25.49
N MET A 96 -12.93 13.49 -24.72
CA MET A 96 -13.68 14.64 -24.21
C MET A 96 -13.66 15.82 -25.18
N THR A 97 -13.96 15.55 -26.46
CA THR A 97 -14.15 16.59 -27.48
C THR A 97 -15.58 16.51 -28.02
N ALA A 98 -16.32 17.61 -27.89
CA ALA A 98 -17.69 17.70 -28.38
C ALA A 98 -17.85 18.85 -29.36
N TYR A 99 -18.71 18.65 -30.34
CA TYR A 99 -19.11 19.64 -31.34
C TYR A 99 -20.62 19.82 -31.19
N ILE A 100 -21.06 21.07 -31.06
CA ILE A 100 -22.45 21.47 -30.94
C ILE A 100 -22.86 22.11 -32.27
N ASP A 101 -23.56 21.38 -33.12
CA ASP A 101 -24.07 21.84 -34.40
C ASP A 101 -25.60 21.72 -34.48
N SER A 102 -26.21 22.41 -35.46
CA SER A 102 -27.67 22.41 -35.66
C SER A 102 -28.16 21.26 -36.54
N GLY A 103 -27.26 20.46 -37.12
CA GLY A 103 -27.57 19.30 -37.94
C GLY A 103 -26.58 18.18 -37.66
N GLU A 104 -26.99 16.93 -37.86
CA GLU A 104 -26.13 15.78 -37.55
C GLU A 104 -25.02 15.65 -38.60
N ARG A 105 -23.79 16.00 -38.20
CA ARG A 105 -22.61 15.67 -38.97
C ARG A 105 -22.31 14.19 -38.79
N LEU A 106 -22.53 13.41 -39.86
CA LEU A 106 -22.11 12.03 -39.95
C LEU A 106 -20.59 11.89 -39.73
N LYS A 107 -20.19 11.65 -38.48
CA LYS A 107 -18.80 11.31 -38.12
C LYS A 107 -18.57 9.82 -38.33
N ILE A 108 -18.62 9.37 -39.58
CA ILE A 108 -18.46 7.95 -39.95
C ILE A 108 -17.01 7.49 -39.76
N TYR A 109 -16.05 8.42 -39.83
CA TYR A 109 -14.62 8.09 -39.92
C TYR A 109 -13.90 7.93 -38.57
N ASN A 110 -14.52 8.33 -37.45
CA ASN A 110 -13.99 8.09 -36.10
C ASN A 110 -15.07 7.40 -35.27
N PRO A 111 -15.23 6.08 -35.37
CA PRO A 111 -16.09 5.37 -34.44
C PRO A 111 -15.51 5.61 -33.04
N MET A 112 -16.24 6.32 -32.17
CA MET A 112 -16.03 6.13 -30.74
C MET A 112 -16.39 4.66 -30.48
N VAL A 113 -15.38 3.83 -30.45
CA VAL A 113 -15.52 2.49 -29.90
C VAL A 113 -15.48 2.71 -28.40
N GLY A 114 -16.53 2.33 -27.67
CA GLY A 114 -16.50 2.32 -26.20
C GLY A 114 -15.22 1.68 -25.65
N LYS A 115 -14.65 0.72 -26.39
CA LYS A 115 -13.30 0.18 -26.23
C LYS A 115 -12.20 1.21 -25.92
N ASN A 116 -12.15 2.35 -26.61
CA ASN A 116 -11.09 3.36 -26.43
C ASN A 116 -11.20 4.14 -25.12
N ILE A 117 -12.37 4.12 -24.48
CA ILE A 117 -12.60 4.70 -23.15
C ILE A 117 -11.97 3.82 -22.06
N PHE A 118 -11.99 2.50 -22.28
CA PHE A 118 -11.52 1.49 -21.33
C PHE A 118 -10.16 0.88 -21.68
N GLY A 119 -9.69 1.07 -22.91
CA GLY A 119 -8.43 0.55 -23.38
C GLY A 119 -7.26 1.21 -22.65
N ILE A 120 -6.29 0.39 -22.23
CA ILE A 120 -5.07 0.82 -21.54
C ILE A 120 -4.23 1.68 -22.50
N LYS A 121 -4.49 2.99 -22.56
CA LYS A 121 -3.80 3.86 -23.52
C LYS A 121 -2.35 4.14 -23.11
N LYS A 122 -2.02 4.08 -21.82
CA LYS A 122 -0.65 4.16 -21.25
C LYS A 122 -0.63 3.43 -19.90
N PHE A 123 0.44 2.70 -19.58
CA PHE A 123 0.62 2.11 -18.25
C PHE A 123 0.47 3.22 -17.19
N GLY A 124 -0.49 3.08 -16.26
CA GLY A 124 -0.86 4.09 -15.25
C GLY A 124 0.20 4.41 -14.18
N PHE A 125 1.47 4.18 -14.48
CA PHE A 125 2.62 4.38 -13.58
C PHE A 125 3.51 5.56 -13.98
N THR A 126 3.17 6.29 -15.05
CA THR A 126 3.99 7.38 -15.60
C THR A 126 3.60 8.78 -15.07
N ASP A 127 2.89 8.86 -13.95
CA ASP A 127 2.58 10.10 -13.24
C ASP A 127 2.87 9.97 -11.73
N PHE A 128 2.71 11.08 -10.99
CA PHE A 128 3.01 11.13 -9.56
C PHE A 128 2.25 10.06 -8.77
N SER A 129 0.94 9.92 -9.02
CA SER A 129 0.11 8.93 -8.33
C SER A 129 0.51 7.48 -8.63
N GLY A 130 0.90 7.21 -9.87
CA GLY A 130 1.38 5.93 -10.34
C GLY A 130 2.73 5.56 -9.75
N ILE A 131 3.64 6.53 -9.61
CA ILE A 131 4.95 6.35 -8.97
C ILE A 131 4.80 6.09 -7.48
N LEU A 132 3.92 6.82 -6.80
CA LEU A 132 3.59 6.54 -5.41
C LEU A 132 3.02 5.13 -5.25
N LEU A 133 2.14 4.70 -6.16
CA LEU A 133 1.63 3.34 -6.14
C LEU A 133 2.76 2.32 -6.37
N PHE A 134 3.57 2.48 -7.41
CA PHE A 134 4.62 1.54 -7.79
C PHE A 134 5.74 1.46 -6.75
N PHE A 135 6.43 2.58 -6.48
CA PHE A 135 7.54 2.61 -5.54
C PHE A 135 7.07 2.55 -4.09
N GLY A 136 5.95 3.20 -3.76
CA GLY A 136 5.41 3.18 -2.41
C GLY A 136 4.91 1.80 -2.00
N SER A 137 4.20 1.08 -2.88
CA SER A 137 3.80 -0.32 -2.60
C SER A 137 5.01 -1.24 -2.46
N LEU A 138 6.01 -1.13 -3.34
CA LEU A 138 7.21 -1.96 -3.29
C LEU A 138 8.02 -1.71 -2.01
N LEU A 139 8.23 -0.44 -1.66
CA LEU A 139 8.90 -0.04 -0.42
C LEU A 139 8.14 -0.54 0.81
N ALA A 140 6.83 -0.32 0.85
CA ALA A 140 5.98 -0.78 1.96
C ALA A 140 6.04 -2.30 2.09
N LEU A 141 5.98 -3.03 0.98
CA LEU A 141 6.05 -4.49 0.93
C LEU A 141 7.39 -5.04 1.44
N PHE A 142 8.52 -4.50 0.96
CA PHE A 142 9.85 -4.88 1.47
C PHE A 142 10.02 -4.52 2.95
N TYR A 143 9.57 -3.34 3.35
CA TYR A 143 9.63 -2.92 4.75
C TYR A 143 8.72 -3.79 5.63
N GLY A 144 7.60 -4.26 5.09
CA GLY A 144 6.76 -5.29 5.68
C GLY A 144 7.51 -6.61 5.88
N TYR A 145 8.15 -7.11 4.83
CA TYR A 145 8.90 -8.37 4.81
C TYR A 145 10.03 -8.43 5.84
N GLU A 146 10.80 -7.36 5.96
CA GLU A 146 11.91 -7.29 6.93
C GLU A 146 11.45 -7.25 8.39
N SER A 147 10.16 -6.98 8.65
CA SER A 147 9.63 -6.78 10.00
C SER A 147 9.78 -8.00 10.90
N LEU A 148 9.58 -9.20 10.34
CA LEU A 148 9.57 -10.46 11.09
C LEU A 148 10.74 -11.40 10.74
N TYR A 149 11.74 -10.86 10.04
CA TYR A 149 12.84 -11.64 9.49
C TYR A 149 13.81 -12.17 10.56
N HIS A 150 14.16 -11.34 11.54
CA HIS A 150 15.15 -11.69 12.58
C HIS A 150 14.49 -12.41 13.77
N LYS A 151 14.21 -13.70 13.59
CA LYS A 151 13.43 -14.52 14.55
C LYS A 151 14.01 -14.54 15.97
N GLU A 152 15.31 -14.83 16.10
CA GLU A 152 15.95 -14.95 17.42
C GLU A 152 16.09 -13.58 18.12
N TYR A 153 16.30 -12.52 17.34
CA TYR A 153 16.25 -11.15 17.85
C TYR A 153 14.86 -10.81 18.41
N LEU A 154 13.79 -11.16 17.69
CA LEU A 154 12.42 -10.92 18.15
C LEU A 154 12.07 -11.72 19.41
N LYS A 155 12.61 -12.92 19.59
CA LYS A 155 12.50 -13.68 20.85
C LYS A 155 13.18 -12.95 22.02
N THR A 156 14.37 -12.39 21.78
CA THR A 156 15.09 -11.59 22.79
C THR A 156 14.23 -10.41 23.22
N LEU A 157 13.69 -9.64 22.26
CA LEU A 157 12.81 -8.51 22.56
C LEU A 157 11.49 -8.92 23.25
N ALA A 158 10.93 -10.07 22.86
CA ALA A 158 9.71 -10.61 23.44
C ALA A 158 9.91 -11.09 24.88
N SER A 159 11.11 -11.58 25.24
CA SER A 159 11.45 -11.93 26.62
C SER A 159 11.53 -10.68 27.53
N ILE A 160 11.94 -9.53 26.99
CA ILE A 160 12.07 -8.28 27.77
C ILE A 160 10.73 -7.54 27.93
N SER A 161 9.96 -7.42 26.84
CA SER A 161 8.81 -6.50 26.78
C SER A 161 7.47 -7.18 26.52
N GLY A 162 7.46 -8.50 26.36
CA GLY A 162 6.29 -9.29 26.01
C GLY A 162 5.99 -9.27 24.51
N ARG A 163 5.48 -10.40 24.01
CA ARG A 163 5.19 -10.63 22.57
C ARG A 163 4.21 -9.64 21.93
N VAL A 164 3.12 -9.29 22.64
CA VAL A 164 2.06 -8.43 22.09
C VAL A 164 2.57 -6.98 21.91
N PRO A 165 3.20 -6.37 22.94
CA PRO A 165 3.85 -5.07 22.78
C PRO A 165 4.90 -5.04 21.68
N VAL A 166 5.75 -6.05 21.55
CA VAL A 166 6.78 -6.11 20.48
C VAL A 166 6.13 -6.06 19.10
N TYR A 167 5.17 -6.94 18.83
CA TYR A 167 4.52 -7.04 17.53
C TYR A 167 3.85 -5.72 17.12
N PHE A 168 2.95 -5.22 17.96
CA PHE A 168 2.18 -4.01 17.63
C PHE A 168 3.06 -2.75 17.65
N SER A 169 4.03 -2.65 18.56
CA SER A 169 4.94 -1.49 18.57
C SER A 169 5.78 -1.44 17.30
N LEU A 170 6.28 -2.58 16.81
CA LEU A 170 7.03 -2.64 15.56
C LEU A 170 6.12 -2.31 14.37
N LEU A 171 4.96 -2.95 14.26
CA LEU A 171 4.00 -2.74 13.17
C LEU A 171 3.53 -1.28 13.07
N ILE A 172 3.05 -0.71 14.17
CA ILE A 172 2.55 0.68 14.20
C ILE A 172 3.69 1.67 13.92
N SER A 173 4.89 1.43 14.47
CA SER A 173 6.04 2.30 14.21
C SER A 173 6.36 2.39 12.72
N ARG A 174 6.37 1.24 12.03
CA ARG A 174 6.66 1.17 10.60
C ARG A 174 5.57 1.82 9.74
N ILE A 175 4.30 1.61 10.07
CA ILE A 175 3.17 2.27 9.40
C ILE A 175 3.26 3.80 9.54
N LEU A 176 3.59 4.31 10.74
CA LEU A 176 3.75 5.75 10.96
C LEU A 176 4.93 6.33 10.18
N ILE A 177 6.02 5.59 10.02
CA ILE A 177 7.15 6.01 9.18
C ILE A 177 6.72 6.11 7.71
N ILE A 178 5.96 5.13 7.20
CA ILE A 178 5.39 5.19 5.84
C ILE A 178 4.47 6.41 5.69
N LEU A 179 3.60 6.66 6.67
CA LEU A 179 2.72 7.84 6.67
C LEU A 179 3.53 9.15 6.63
N LEU A 180 4.56 9.29 7.45
CA LEU A 180 5.43 10.47 7.46
C LEU A 180 6.13 10.68 6.11
N LEU A 181 6.56 9.61 5.46
CA LEU A 181 7.15 9.68 4.11
C LEU A 181 6.12 10.16 3.08
N LEU A 182 4.90 9.61 3.09
CA LEU A 182 3.83 10.03 2.19
C LEU A 182 3.45 11.50 2.41
N LEU A 183 3.35 11.93 3.67
CA LEU A 183 3.10 13.33 4.02
C LEU A 183 4.22 14.26 3.51
N LEU A 184 5.48 13.84 3.60
CA LEU A 184 6.61 14.59 3.05
C LEU A 184 6.53 14.72 1.53
N LEU A 185 6.21 13.62 0.82
CA LEU A 185 6.08 13.60 -0.64
C LEU A 185 4.92 14.49 -1.11
N ILE A 186 3.75 14.37 -0.49
CA ILE A 186 2.58 15.19 -0.84
C ILE A 186 2.81 16.65 -0.44
N GLY A 187 3.40 16.92 0.72
CA GLY A 187 3.75 18.29 1.14
C GLY A 187 4.71 18.97 0.17
N GLY A 188 5.74 18.26 -0.30
CA GLY A 188 6.64 18.74 -1.33
C GLY A 188 5.95 19.01 -2.67
N ALA A 189 5.03 18.12 -3.06
CA ALA A 189 4.26 18.25 -4.29
C ALA A 189 3.31 19.46 -4.27
N LEU A 190 2.62 19.70 -3.14
CA LEU A 190 1.76 20.86 -2.94
C LEU A 190 2.56 22.17 -2.90
N LEU A 191 3.73 22.17 -2.24
CA LEU A 191 4.63 23.32 -2.24
C LEU A 191 5.09 23.67 -3.66
N LEU A 192 5.40 22.67 -4.48
CA LEU A 192 5.78 22.88 -5.88
C LEU A 192 4.64 23.49 -6.71
N MET A 193 3.38 23.08 -6.49
CA MET A 193 2.23 23.73 -7.11
C MET A 193 2.10 25.21 -6.69
N LEU A 194 2.27 25.50 -5.40
CA LEU A 194 2.22 26.86 -4.86
C LEU A 194 3.29 27.76 -5.49
N ILE A 195 4.54 27.29 -5.57
CA ILE A 195 5.66 28.02 -6.19
C ILE A 195 5.36 28.35 -7.66
N ASN A 196 4.64 27.46 -8.35
CA ASN A 196 4.22 27.66 -9.73
C ASN A 196 2.99 28.56 -9.90
N GLY A 197 2.43 29.12 -8.82
CA GLY A 197 1.28 30.01 -8.84
C GLY A 197 -0.05 29.30 -9.11
N LEU A 198 -0.11 27.98 -8.94
CA LEU A 198 -1.37 27.24 -9.07
C LEU A 198 -2.15 27.25 -7.74
N PRO A 199 -3.49 27.31 -7.79
CA PRO A 199 -4.30 27.20 -6.57
C PRO A 199 -4.07 25.83 -5.93
N ILE A 200 -3.73 25.82 -4.65
CA ILE A 200 -3.58 24.57 -3.90
C ILE A 200 -4.97 24.03 -3.57
N PRO A 201 -5.32 22.82 -4.00
CA PRO A 201 -6.60 22.21 -3.64
C PRO A 201 -6.54 21.67 -2.20
N ILE A 202 -6.44 22.53 -1.18
CA ILE A 202 -6.51 22.11 0.24
C ILE A 202 -7.97 21.84 0.60
N ASP A 203 -8.52 20.80 0.01
CA ASP A 203 -9.90 20.36 0.20
C ASP A 203 -9.93 18.88 0.62
N SER A 204 -11.15 18.33 0.71
CA SER A 204 -11.34 16.91 1.02
C SER A 204 -10.67 15.97 0.00
N HIS A 205 -10.41 16.38 -1.24
CA HIS A 205 -9.84 15.53 -2.27
C HIS A 205 -8.38 15.17 -1.99
N VAL A 206 -7.57 16.11 -1.49
CA VAL A 206 -6.19 15.81 -1.04
C VAL A 206 -6.19 14.82 0.13
N LEU A 207 -7.09 15.01 1.10
CA LEU A 207 -7.20 14.09 2.24
C LEU A 207 -7.65 12.70 1.81
N ASN A 208 -8.62 12.61 0.90
CA ASN A 208 -9.10 11.34 0.35
C ASN A 208 -7.99 10.64 -0.46
N PHE A 209 -7.22 11.39 -1.25
CA PHE A 209 -6.06 10.86 -1.97
C PHE A 209 -5.02 10.28 -1.00
N LEU A 210 -4.61 11.07 0.01
CA LEU A 210 -3.66 10.65 1.05
C LEU A 210 -4.16 9.39 1.77
N PHE A 211 -5.46 9.36 2.11
CA PHE A 211 -6.07 8.23 2.78
C PHE A 211 -6.05 6.96 1.90
N SER A 212 -6.40 7.08 0.62
CA SER A 212 -6.36 5.95 -0.32
C SER A 212 -4.96 5.40 -0.54
N ILE A 213 -3.94 6.26 -0.73
CA ILE A 213 -2.55 5.77 -0.88
C ILE A 213 -2.02 5.16 0.41
N LEU A 214 -2.41 5.71 1.58
CA LEU A 214 -2.04 5.14 2.88
C LEU A 214 -2.63 3.74 3.06
N LEU A 215 -3.91 3.56 2.75
CA LEU A 215 -4.57 2.25 2.86
C LEU A 215 -3.90 1.19 1.98
N VAL A 216 -3.61 1.52 0.73
CA VAL A 216 -2.89 0.60 -0.18
C VAL A 216 -1.47 0.32 0.33
N SER A 217 -0.77 1.34 0.82
CA SER A 217 0.58 1.15 1.39
C SER A 217 0.55 0.25 2.63
N VAL A 218 -0.43 0.41 3.52
CA VAL A 218 -0.63 -0.46 4.70
C VAL A 218 -0.99 -1.88 4.28
N PHE A 219 -1.85 -2.04 3.28
CA PHE A 219 -2.17 -3.35 2.71
C PHE A 219 -0.91 -4.08 2.21
N PHE A 220 -0.08 -3.42 1.38
CA PHE A 220 1.16 -4.01 0.88
C PHE A 220 2.18 -4.26 2.01
N PHE A 221 2.28 -3.35 2.98
CA PHE A 221 3.12 -3.56 4.16
C PHE A 221 2.73 -4.85 4.91
N LEU A 222 1.43 -5.03 5.20
CA LEU A 222 0.96 -6.21 5.93
C LEU A 222 1.08 -7.50 5.11
N LEU A 223 0.86 -7.43 3.80
CA LEU A 223 1.14 -8.53 2.88
C LEU A 223 2.62 -8.92 2.97
N GLY A 224 3.52 -7.93 2.96
CA GLY A 224 4.95 -8.12 3.14
C GLY A 224 5.28 -8.77 4.47
N THR A 225 4.69 -8.28 5.58
CA THR A 225 4.87 -8.88 6.90
C THR A 225 4.40 -10.32 6.94
N ALA A 226 3.25 -10.64 6.31
CA ALA A 226 2.75 -12.00 6.21
C ALA A 226 3.68 -12.90 5.39
N VAL A 227 4.27 -12.41 4.29
CA VAL A 227 5.24 -13.16 3.47
C VAL A 227 6.60 -13.30 4.18
N GLY A 228 7.03 -12.30 4.95
CA GLY A 228 8.25 -12.31 5.76
C GLY A 228 8.31 -13.42 6.80
N THR A 229 7.17 -14.07 7.05
CA THR A 229 7.10 -15.24 7.93
C THR A 229 7.52 -16.56 7.28
N ILE A 230 7.67 -16.59 5.95
CA ILE A 230 8.14 -17.78 5.22
C ILE A 230 9.58 -18.11 5.64
N ARG A 231 9.86 -19.40 5.87
CA ARG A 231 11.11 -19.85 6.51
C ARG A 231 12.37 -19.61 5.67
N SER A 232 12.26 -19.68 4.34
CA SER A 232 13.40 -19.53 3.44
C SER A 232 13.43 -18.15 2.79
N LYS A 233 14.60 -17.52 2.82
CA LYS A 233 14.87 -16.24 2.12
C LYS A 233 14.73 -16.41 0.61
N LEU A 234 15.22 -17.55 0.09
CA LEU A 234 15.25 -17.87 -1.33
C LEU A 234 13.85 -18.01 -1.91
N THR A 235 12.87 -18.48 -1.13
CA THR A 235 11.47 -18.57 -1.58
C THR A 235 10.66 -17.32 -1.25
N GLY A 236 10.97 -16.64 -0.14
CA GLY A 236 10.23 -15.47 0.32
C GLY A 236 10.28 -14.27 -0.64
N ILE A 237 11.46 -13.93 -1.17
CA ILE A 237 11.60 -12.77 -2.08
C ILE A 237 10.87 -13.00 -3.42
N PRO A 238 11.02 -14.14 -4.13
CA PRO A 238 10.24 -14.42 -5.32
C PRO A 238 8.74 -14.41 -5.06
N THR A 239 8.26 -15.03 -3.99
CA THR A 239 6.82 -15.01 -3.64
C THR A 239 6.33 -13.58 -3.43
N LEU A 240 7.10 -12.75 -2.73
CA LEU A 240 6.80 -11.34 -2.50
C LEU A 240 6.65 -10.57 -3.83
N LEU A 241 7.63 -10.72 -4.73
CA LEU A 241 7.62 -10.06 -6.04
C LEU A 241 6.49 -10.57 -6.94
N SER A 242 6.20 -11.88 -6.92
CA SER A 242 5.08 -12.46 -7.67
C SER A 242 3.74 -11.92 -7.18
N CYS A 243 3.51 -11.87 -5.87
CA CYS A 243 2.28 -11.29 -5.31
C CYS A 243 2.12 -9.82 -5.68
N TRP A 244 3.21 -9.04 -5.58
CA TRP A 244 3.21 -7.64 -6.00
C TRP A 244 2.89 -7.47 -7.48
N PHE A 245 3.55 -8.24 -8.35
CA PHE A 245 3.33 -8.18 -9.79
C PHE A 245 1.89 -8.56 -10.18
N ILE A 246 1.35 -9.63 -9.57
CA ILE A 246 -0.05 -10.06 -9.80
C ILE A 246 -1.02 -8.94 -9.42
N LEU A 247 -0.84 -8.34 -8.23
CA LEU A 247 -1.76 -7.31 -7.71
C LEU A 247 -1.67 -5.98 -8.44
N LEU A 248 -0.48 -5.61 -8.93
CA LEU A 248 -0.22 -4.31 -9.53
C LEU A 248 -0.43 -4.32 -11.06
N PHE A 249 -0.23 -5.45 -11.73
CA PHE A 249 -0.30 -5.54 -13.19
C PHE A 249 -1.36 -6.51 -13.69
N ILE A 250 -1.32 -7.77 -13.23
CA ILE A 250 -2.17 -8.83 -13.81
C ILE A 250 -3.65 -8.59 -13.49
N ILE A 251 -3.98 -8.31 -12.23
CA ILE A 251 -5.37 -8.09 -11.81
C ILE A 251 -5.98 -6.84 -12.45
N PRO A 252 -5.32 -5.66 -12.41
CA PRO A 252 -5.82 -4.48 -13.13
C PRO A 252 -6.01 -4.76 -14.63
N ALA A 253 -5.01 -5.33 -15.30
CA ALA A 253 -5.10 -5.63 -16.73
C ALA A 253 -6.22 -6.63 -17.07
N ALA A 254 -6.47 -7.63 -16.22
CA ALA A 254 -7.56 -8.56 -16.39
C ALA A 254 -8.93 -7.89 -16.25
N ILE A 255 -9.09 -6.97 -15.29
CA ILE A 255 -10.32 -6.19 -15.10
C ILE A 255 -10.54 -5.26 -16.30
N ASP A 256 -9.49 -4.56 -16.75
CA ASP A 256 -9.54 -3.65 -17.89
C ASP A 256 -9.92 -4.41 -19.16
N ASN A 257 -9.25 -5.53 -19.48
CA ASN A 257 -9.58 -6.37 -20.64
C ASN A 257 -11.02 -6.91 -20.59
N TYR A 258 -11.49 -7.30 -19.41
CA TYR A 258 -12.87 -7.77 -19.23
C TYR A 258 -13.88 -6.66 -19.53
N ILE A 259 -13.66 -5.46 -18.98
CA ILE A 259 -14.53 -4.32 -19.19
C ILE A 259 -14.45 -3.82 -20.63
N GLU A 260 -13.27 -3.82 -21.24
CA GLU A 260 -13.08 -3.50 -22.66
C GLU A 260 -13.90 -4.45 -23.55
N THR A 261 -13.88 -5.75 -23.25
CA THR A 261 -14.68 -6.75 -23.96
C THR A 261 -16.18 -6.49 -23.79
N LYS A 262 -16.62 -6.14 -22.58
CA LYS A 262 -18.01 -5.77 -22.30
C LYS A 262 -18.43 -4.48 -23.00
N ALA A 263 -17.55 -3.48 -23.03
CA ALA A 263 -17.78 -2.19 -23.67
C ALA A 263 -17.86 -2.29 -25.20
N ASN A 264 -17.32 -3.34 -25.82
CA ASN A 264 -17.56 -3.64 -27.24
C ASN A 264 -19.03 -3.96 -27.55
N LEU A 265 -19.85 -4.25 -26.54
CA LEU A 265 -21.29 -4.44 -26.70
C LEU A 265 -22.07 -3.12 -26.73
N ILE A 266 -21.45 -2.00 -26.29
CA ILE A 266 -22.08 -0.67 -26.42
C ILE A 266 -22.34 -0.43 -27.90
N LYS A 267 -23.54 0.08 -28.20
CA LYS A 267 -23.95 0.39 -29.56
C LYS A 267 -22.86 1.20 -30.27
N PRO A 268 -22.28 0.69 -31.38
CA PRO A 268 -21.21 1.40 -32.06
C PRO A 268 -21.68 2.78 -32.51
N LEU A 269 -20.82 3.79 -32.39
CA LEU A 269 -21.15 5.17 -32.77
C LEU A 269 -21.70 5.26 -34.21
N TYR A 270 -21.15 4.49 -35.16
CA TYR A 270 -21.65 4.50 -36.54
C TYR A 270 -23.13 4.08 -36.63
N LYS A 271 -23.56 3.14 -35.79
CA LYS A 271 -24.95 2.65 -35.78
C LYS A 271 -25.85 3.70 -35.16
N LEU A 272 -25.42 4.33 -34.07
CA LEU A 272 -26.11 5.47 -33.47
C LEU A 272 -26.28 6.62 -34.47
N GLU A 273 -25.20 7.02 -35.14
CA GLU A 273 -25.21 8.10 -36.14
C GLU A 273 -26.08 7.75 -37.35
N MET A 274 -26.09 6.48 -37.79
CA MET A 274 -26.99 6.03 -38.86
C MET A 274 -28.46 6.11 -38.44
N GLU A 275 -28.79 5.72 -37.21
CA GLU A 275 -30.16 5.85 -36.69
C GLU A 275 -30.60 7.31 -36.55
N LYS A 276 -29.71 8.18 -36.07
CA LYS A 276 -29.94 9.63 -36.03
C LYS A 276 -30.18 10.20 -37.43
N LEU A 277 -29.38 9.79 -38.41
CA LEU A 277 -29.57 10.16 -39.81
C LEU A 277 -30.92 9.70 -40.36
N MET A 278 -31.33 8.45 -40.10
CA MET A 278 -32.62 7.93 -40.54
C MET A 278 -33.80 8.75 -39.98
N VAL A 279 -33.72 9.19 -38.71
CA VAL A 279 -34.72 10.07 -38.11
C VAL A 279 -34.79 11.40 -38.87
N ILE A 280 -33.64 12.01 -39.16
CA ILE A 280 -33.57 13.30 -39.88
C ILE A 280 -34.07 13.16 -41.31
N MET A 281 -33.61 12.17 -42.07
CA MET A 281 -34.07 11.93 -43.44
C MET A 281 -35.58 11.66 -43.51
N GLY A 282 -36.10 10.91 -42.54
CA GLY A 282 -37.54 10.65 -42.43
C GLY A 282 -38.35 11.92 -42.18
N TRP A 283 -37.83 12.85 -41.39
CA TRP A 283 -38.42 14.17 -41.18
C TRP A 283 -38.29 15.07 -42.41
N GLU A 284 -37.12 15.14 -43.03
CA GLU A 284 -36.87 15.96 -44.23
C GLU A 284 -37.82 15.56 -45.35
N ARG A 285 -38.00 14.25 -45.59
CA ARG A 285 -38.95 13.72 -46.57
C ARG A 285 -40.39 14.17 -46.29
N LYS A 286 -40.87 14.00 -45.05
CA LYS A 286 -42.22 14.43 -44.63
C LYS A 286 -42.41 15.93 -44.74
N SER A 287 -41.35 16.70 -44.44
CA SER A 287 -41.36 18.16 -44.51
C SER A 287 -41.40 18.64 -45.95
N PHE A 288 -40.63 18.01 -46.83
CA PHE A 288 -40.64 18.25 -48.27
C PHE A 288 -42.01 17.97 -48.89
N GLU A 289 -42.62 16.84 -48.58
CA GLU A 289 -43.97 16.50 -49.05
C GLU A 289 -45.03 17.52 -48.58
N LYS A 290 -44.87 18.06 -47.37
CA LYS A 290 -45.80 19.04 -46.82
C LYS A 290 -45.58 20.45 -47.36
N ALA A 291 -44.36 20.94 -47.43
CA ALA A 291 -44.06 22.36 -47.69
C ALA A 291 -43.36 22.64 -49.03
N GLY A 292 -42.92 21.61 -49.77
CA GLY A 292 -42.12 21.76 -50.98
C GLY A 292 -40.66 22.12 -50.70
N THR A 293 -39.93 22.56 -51.73
CA THR A 293 -38.57 23.09 -51.61
C THR A 293 -38.57 24.48 -50.99
N LEU A 294 -37.76 24.65 -49.94
CA LEU A 294 -37.40 25.96 -49.40
C LEU A 294 -36.39 26.65 -50.33
N GLU A 295 -36.85 27.60 -51.14
CA GLU A 295 -35.95 28.44 -51.95
C GLU A 295 -35.19 29.46 -51.08
N HIS A 296 -33.91 29.66 -51.40
CA HIS A 296 -33.07 30.58 -50.65
C HIS A 296 -33.50 32.04 -50.91
N GLY A 297 -33.89 32.76 -49.86
CA GLY A 297 -34.28 34.18 -49.93
C GLY A 297 -35.78 34.45 -49.93
N GLN A 298 -36.64 33.42 -49.96
CA GLN A 298 -38.09 33.61 -49.79
C GLN A 298 -38.46 33.90 -48.32
N LYS A 299 -39.54 34.66 -48.10
CA LYS A 299 -40.07 34.95 -46.75
C LYS A 299 -40.55 33.65 -46.11
N ILE A 300 -40.08 33.41 -44.89
CA ILE A 300 -40.42 32.21 -44.12
C ILE A 300 -41.92 32.16 -43.85
N THR A 301 -42.55 31.07 -44.27
CA THR A 301 -44.01 30.88 -44.14
C THR A 301 -44.40 30.40 -42.74
N ASN A 302 -45.64 30.64 -42.32
CA ASN A 302 -46.15 30.09 -41.05
C ASN A 302 -46.09 28.55 -41.03
N LYS A 303 -46.25 27.92 -42.20
CA LYS A 303 -46.16 26.47 -42.38
C LYS A 303 -44.76 25.93 -42.08
N GLU A 304 -43.71 26.64 -42.51
CA GLU A 304 -42.32 26.29 -42.18
C GLU A 304 -42.05 26.41 -40.68
N LYS A 305 -42.56 27.47 -40.03
CA LYS A 305 -42.46 27.64 -38.58
C LYS A 305 -43.10 26.47 -37.84
N GLU A 306 -44.29 26.04 -38.24
CA GLU A 306 -44.98 24.87 -37.67
C GLU A 306 -44.19 23.57 -37.86
N ILE A 307 -43.60 23.36 -39.03
CA ILE A 307 -42.75 22.20 -39.32
C ILE A 307 -41.52 22.17 -38.40
N MET A 308 -40.86 23.32 -38.19
CA MET A 308 -39.71 23.40 -37.28
C MET A 308 -40.09 23.23 -35.81
N LEU A 309 -41.25 23.72 -35.39
CA LEU A 309 -41.78 23.45 -34.04
C LEU A 309 -42.12 21.97 -33.85
N SER A 310 -42.65 21.31 -34.89
CA SER A 310 -42.85 19.86 -34.90
C SER A 310 -41.52 19.12 -34.75
N PHE A 311 -40.49 19.51 -35.50
CA PHE A 311 -39.14 18.94 -35.41
C PHE A 311 -38.60 18.98 -33.99
N LEU A 312 -38.65 20.14 -33.35
CA LEU A 312 -38.20 20.31 -31.96
C LEU A 312 -38.98 19.43 -30.97
N LYS A 313 -40.30 19.32 -31.17
CA LYS A 313 -41.17 18.60 -30.24
C LYS A 313 -41.03 17.07 -30.36
N ASN A 314 -40.84 16.57 -31.58
CA ASN A 314 -40.91 15.14 -31.87
C ASN A 314 -39.52 14.59 -32.24
N GLU A 315 -38.97 14.96 -33.38
CA GLU A 315 -37.78 14.32 -33.93
C GLU A 315 -36.51 14.66 -33.16
N PHE A 316 -36.33 15.91 -32.74
CA PHE A 316 -35.20 16.29 -31.88
C PHE A 316 -35.25 15.60 -30.52
N LYS A 317 -36.46 15.37 -29.98
CA LYS A 317 -36.64 14.58 -28.75
C LYS A 317 -36.22 13.13 -28.96
N THR A 318 -36.53 12.53 -30.11
CA THR A 318 -36.06 11.18 -30.47
C THR A 318 -34.54 11.12 -30.62
N LEU A 319 -33.91 12.13 -31.24
CA LEU A 319 -32.46 12.21 -31.35
C LEU A 319 -31.78 12.25 -29.96
N ASN A 320 -32.29 13.08 -29.05
CA ASN A 320 -31.79 13.14 -27.68
C ASN A 320 -32.03 11.82 -26.91
N ALA A 321 -33.13 11.12 -27.19
CA ALA A 321 -33.39 9.81 -26.58
C ALA A 321 -32.35 8.77 -27.02
N LEU A 322 -31.99 8.73 -28.31
CA LEU A 322 -30.95 7.83 -28.83
C LEU A 322 -29.57 8.09 -28.20
N GLU A 323 -29.18 9.36 -28.05
CA GLU A 323 -27.93 9.69 -27.36
C GLU A 323 -28.00 9.41 -25.85
N GLY A 324 -29.19 9.55 -25.24
CA GLY A 324 -29.46 9.19 -23.86
C GLY A 324 -29.31 7.69 -23.59
N GLU A 325 -29.81 6.83 -24.49
CA GLU A 325 -29.62 5.37 -24.42
C GLU A 325 -28.14 5.00 -24.38
N MET A 326 -27.32 5.59 -25.25
CA MET A 326 -25.88 5.38 -25.25
C MET A 326 -25.24 5.79 -23.92
N LEU A 327 -25.65 6.92 -23.33
CA LEU A 327 -25.11 7.37 -22.05
C LEU A 327 -25.49 6.45 -20.88
N GLU A 328 -26.68 5.85 -20.91
CA GLU A 328 -27.06 4.85 -19.92
C GLU A 328 -26.27 3.55 -20.10
N GLU A 329 -26.08 3.05 -21.32
CA GLU A 329 -25.19 1.91 -21.60
C GLU A 329 -23.75 2.16 -21.12
N MET A 330 -23.24 3.38 -21.33
CA MET A 330 -21.94 3.79 -20.81
C MET A 330 -21.94 3.78 -19.28
N ARG A 331 -22.94 4.39 -18.62
CA ARG A 331 -23.04 4.44 -17.16
C ARG A 331 -23.10 3.04 -16.55
N GLU A 332 -23.86 2.12 -17.14
CA GLU A 332 -23.94 0.74 -16.66
C GLU A 332 -22.57 0.06 -16.68
N ASN A 333 -21.82 0.20 -17.77
CA ASN A 333 -20.48 -0.37 -17.88
C ASN A 333 -19.48 0.27 -16.91
N LEU A 334 -19.56 1.60 -16.72
CA LEU A 334 -18.76 2.33 -15.75
C LEU A 334 -19.04 1.88 -14.31
N SER A 335 -20.32 1.75 -13.95
CA SER A 335 -20.71 1.26 -12.63
C SER A 335 -20.18 -0.16 -12.39
N HIS A 336 -20.18 -1.00 -13.43
CA HIS A 336 -19.68 -2.36 -13.34
C HIS A 336 -18.15 -2.39 -13.14
N PHE A 337 -17.39 -1.57 -13.88
CA PHE A 337 -15.95 -1.40 -13.66
C PHE A 337 -15.63 -0.92 -12.24
N GLN A 338 -16.35 0.10 -11.77
CA GLN A 338 -16.18 0.65 -10.43
C GLN A 338 -16.47 -0.40 -9.35
N TRP A 339 -17.47 -1.27 -9.56
CA TRP A 339 -17.78 -2.39 -8.67
C TRP A 339 -16.72 -3.49 -8.67
N LEU A 340 -16.21 -3.89 -9.84
CA LEU A 340 -15.11 -4.86 -9.91
C LEU A 340 -13.84 -4.33 -9.23
N SER A 341 -13.61 -3.02 -9.33
CA SER A 341 -12.47 -2.36 -8.71
C SER A 341 -12.51 -2.40 -7.18
N VAL A 342 -13.68 -2.50 -6.54
CA VAL A 342 -13.83 -2.58 -5.07
C VAL A 342 -13.10 -3.77 -4.47
N PHE A 343 -13.03 -4.90 -5.19
CA PHE A 343 -12.55 -6.16 -4.63
C PHE A 343 -11.03 -6.23 -4.42
N PHE A 344 -10.26 -5.35 -5.06
CA PHE A 344 -8.81 -5.31 -4.92
C PHE A 344 -8.33 -3.90 -4.54
N PRO A 345 -7.51 -3.76 -3.49
CA PRO A 345 -7.04 -2.43 -3.05
C PRO A 345 -6.34 -1.62 -4.15
N THR A 346 -5.61 -2.28 -5.05
CA THR A 346 -4.89 -1.63 -6.15
C THR A 346 -5.82 -1.06 -7.20
N THR A 347 -6.81 -1.82 -7.68
CA THR A 347 -7.78 -1.33 -8.67
C THR A 347 -8.72 -0.30 -8.08
N ASN A 348 -9.14 -0.46 -6.82
CA ASN A 348 -9.88 0.57 -6.11
C ASN A 348 -9.09 1.89 -6.06
N TYR A 349 -7.81 1.86 -5.71
CA TYR A 349 -6.96 3.06 -5.72
C TYR A 349 -6.84 3.68 -7.10
N LEU A 350 -6.63 2.88 -8.15
CA LEU A 350 -6.56 3.38 -9.53
C LEU A 350 -7.88 4.04 -9.95
N SER A 351 -9.02 3.46 -9.60
CA SER A 351 -10.35 4.04 -9.83
C SER A 351 -10.52 5.38 -9.10
N VAL A 352 -10.13 5.45 -7.82
CA VAL A 352 -10.18 6.69 -7.02
C VAL A 352 -9.31 7.79 -7.63
N VAL A 353 -8.07 7.45 -7.99
CA VAL A 353 -7.13 8.36 -8.65
C VAL A 353 -7.69 8.89 -9.96
N ASN A 354 -8.33 8.02 -10.75
CA ASN A 354 -8.94 8.41 -12.02
C ASN A 354 -10.09 9.41 -11.84
N GLU A 355 -10.95 9.26 -10.83
CA GLU A 355 -12.02 10.24 -10.58
C GLU A 355 -11.49 11.54 -9.93
N LEU A 356 -10.49 11.42 -9.06
CA LEU A 356 -9.86 12.57 -8.41
C LEU A 356 -9.11 13.46 -9.39
N SER A 357 -8.59 12.91 -10.47
CA SER A 357 -7.91 13.68 -11.51
C SER A 357 -8.81 14.63 -12.29
N SER A 358 -10.14 14.55 -12.07
CA SER A 358 -11.19 15.18 -12.88
C SER A 358 -11.30 14.68 -14.32
N LYS A 359 -10.39 13.78 -14.75
CA LYS A 359 -10.38 13.15 -16.08
C LYS A 359 -11.07 11.77 -16.06
N GLY A 360 -11.72 11.44 -14.95
CA GLY A 360 -12.41 10.18 -14.72
C GLY A 360 -13.72 10.03 -15.49
N TYR A 361 -14.38 8.91 -15.25
CA TYR A 361 -15.53 8.48 -16.01
C TYR A 361 -16.81 9.25 -15.67
N GLU A 362 -16.97 9.70 -14.43
CA GLU A 362 -18.12 10.52 -14.04
C GLU A 362 -18.09 11.88 -14.75
N ASN A 363 -16.90 12.49 -14.88
CA ASN A 363 -16.75 13.72 -15.65
C ASN A 363 -16.96 13.51 -17.14
N LEU A 364 -16.68 12.31 -17.68
CA LEU A 364 -17.03 11.97 -19.06
C LEU A 364 -18.54 12.00 -19.27
N LEU A 365 -19.30 11.33 -18.40
CA LEU A 365 -20.75 11.31 -18.46
C LEU A 365 -21.35 12.71 -18.33
N ASP A 366 -20.84 13.51 -17.39
CA ASP A 366 -21.31 14.88 -17.18
C ASP A 366 -20.94 15.80 -18.34
N PHE A 367 -19.77 15.63 -18.95
CA PHE A 367 -19.38 16.36 -20.14
C PHE A 367 -20.36 16.10 -21.30
N TYR A 368 -20.75 14.85 -21.54
CA TYR A 368 -21.73 14.53 -22.57
C TYR A 368 -23.12 15.06 -22.26
N LYS A 369 -23.58 14.95 -21.01
CA LYS A 369 -24.86 15.56 -20.60
C LYS A 369 -24.85 17.07 -20.81
N TYR A 370 -23.77 17.74 -20.41
CA TYR A 370 -23.58 19.16 -20.62
C TYR A 370 -23.58 19.52 -22.12
N ALA A 371 -22.92 18.70 -22.95
CA ALA A 371 -22.94 18.84 -24.41
C ALA A 371 -24.35 18.75 -25.00
N GLN A 372 -25.13 17.76 -24.55
CA GLN A 372 -26.51 17.54 -25.00
C GLN A 372 -27.43 18.70 -24.61
N GLU A 373 -27.34 19.17 -23.38
CA GLU A 373 -28.11 20.33 -22.91
C GLU A 373 -27.77 21.60 -23.69
N LEU A 374 -26.49 21.82 -23.97
CA LEU A 374 -26.06 22.93 -24.82
C LEU A 374 -26.53 22.77 -26.26
N LYS A 375 -26.46 21.56 -26.84
CA LYS A 375 -26.97 21.26 -28.18
C LYS A 375 -28.47 21.56 -28.27
N ALA A 376 -29.26 21.15 -27.29
CA ALA A 376 -30.68 21.47 -27.24
C ALA A 376 -30.96 22.97 -27.20
N ARG A 377 -30.22 23.72 -26.37
CA ARG A 377 -30.34 25.18 -26.31
C ARG A 377 -29.88 25.86 -27.61
N PHE A 378 -28.80 25.36 -28.23
CA PHE A 378 -28.26 25.88 -29.48
C PHE A 378 -29.21 25.65 -30.64
N VAL A 379 -29.76 24.44 -30.80
CA VAL A 379 -30.74 24.10 -31.84
C VAL A 379 -31.99 24.96 -31.71
N LYS A 380 -32.50 25.14 -30.49
CA LYS A 380 -33.63 26.04 -30.24
C LYS A 380 -33.29 27.48 -30.62
N ASN A 381 -32.15 28.00 -30.18
CA ASN A 381 -31.71 29.35 -30.52
C ASN A 381 -31.55 29.54 -32.04
N TYR A 382 -30.94 28.57 -32.72
CA TYR A 382 -30.82 28.56 -34.17
C TYR A 382 -32.19 28.64 -34.85
N ILE A 383 -33.16 27.83 -34.41
CA ILE A 383 -34.51 27.83 -34.97
C ILE A 383 -35.20 29.18 -34.72
N ASP A 384 -35.12 29.71 -33.50
CA ASP A 384 -35.70 31.02 -33.15
C ASP A 384 -35.10 32.15 -34.00
N LYS A 385 -33.78 32.13 -34.23
CA LYS A 385 -33.06 33.14 -35.00
C LYS A 385 -33.29 33.02 -36.50
N VAL A 386 -33.38 31.81 -37.04
CA VAL A 386 -33.57 31.58 -38.48
C VAL A 386 -35.02 31.70 -38.89
N PHE A 387 -35.96 31.13 -38.13
CA PHE A 387 -37.36 30.98 -38.55
C PHE A 387 -38.31 32.00 -37.92
N PHE A 388 -37.99 32.54 -36.74
CA PHE A 388 -38.91 33.41 -36.00
C PHE A 388 -38.45 34.87 -35.91
N SER A 389 -37.19 35.14 -36.24
CA SER A 389 -36.59 36.47 -36.05
C SER A 389 -35.94 36.99 -37.34
N ASN A 390 -35.97 38.30 -37.56
CA ASN A 390 -35.27 38.97 -38.65
C ASN A 390 -33.94 39.55 -38.14
N PHE A 391 -32.90 38.73 -38.01
CA PHE A 391 -31.58 39.21 -37.58
C PHE A 391 -30.71 39.62 -38.78
N ALA A 392 -30.11 40.81 -38.69
CA ALA A 392 -29.17 41.32 -39.68
C ALA A 392 -27.72 40.83 -39.47
N LYS A 393 -27.36 40.43 -38.24
CA LYS A 393 -26.01 40.00 -37.89
C LYS A 393 -26.06 38.76 -36.99
N VAL A 394 -25.11 37.84 -37.19
CA VAL A 394 -24.93 36.66 -36.33
C VAL A 394 -24.38 37.10 -34.98
N GLU A 395 -25.09 36.75 -33.92
CA GLU A 395 -24.63 36.89 -32.54
C GLU A 395 -24.11 35.54 -32.03
N SER A 396 -23.07 35.58 -31.20
CA SER A 396 -22.61 34.38 -30.49
C SER A 396 -23.72 33.82 -29.62
N PHE A 397 -23.97 32.52 -29.75
CA PHE A 397 -24.88 31.81 -28.86
C PHE A 397 -24.33 31.76 -27.42
N PHE A 398 -23.02 31.55 -27.28
CA PHE A 398 -22.35 31.40 -26.00
C PHE A 398 -22.04 32.75 -25.37
N LYS A 399 -22.26 32.84 -24.05
CA LYS A 399 -21.88 33.97 -23.21
C LYS A 399 -20.75 33.57 -22.27
N GLY A 400 -19.58 34.21 -22.41
CA GLY A 400 -18.42 33.91 -21.58
C GLY A 400 -17.90 32.49 -21.79
N ASP A 401 -17.86 31.71 -20.71
CA ASP A 401 -17.22 30.38 -20.66
C ASP A 401 -18.19 29.22 -20.90
N GLU A 402 -19.39 29.48 -21.43
CA GLU A 402 -20.39 28.41 -21.65
C GLU A 402 -19.91 27.29 -22.59
N ASN A 403 -18.96 27.56 -23.49
CA ASN A 403 -18.33 26.56 -24.36
C ASN A 403 -17.11 25.86 -23.72
N VAL A 404 -16.83 26.15 -22.45
CA VAL A 404 -15.77 25.52 -21.66
C VAL A 404 -16.39 24.70 -20.54
N TYR A 405 -16.17 23.39 -20.57
CA TYR A 405 -16.56 22.51 -19.48
C TYR A 405 -15.47 22.45 -18.42
N HIS A 406 -15.76 22.99 -17.24
CA HIS A 406 -14.89 22.92 -16.08
C HIS A 406 -15.15 21.64 -15.29
N ALA A 407 -14.26 20.66 -15.45
CA ALA A 407 -14.36 19.39 -14.74
C ALA A 407 -14.09 19.56 -13.24
N ARG A 408 -14.65 18.64 -12.44
CA ARG A 408 -14.49 18.66 -10.98
C ARG A 408 -13.84 17.37 -10.53
N SER A 409 -12.91 17.47 -9.58
CA SER A 409 -12.41 16.29 -8.88
C SER A 409 -13.56 15.64 -8.10
N ARG A 410 -13.70 14.32 -8.20
CA ARG A 410 -14.76 13.56 -7.52
C ARG A 410 -14.21 12.26 -6.96
N LEU A 411 -15.01 11.60 -6.15
CA LEU A 411 -14.76 10.23 -5.73
C LEU A 411 -15.68 9.30 -6.52
N PRO A 412 -15.26 8.06 -6.83
CA PRO A 412 -16.14 7.08 -7.41
C PRO A 412 -17.28 6.76 -6.44
N VAL A 413 -18.45 6.41 -6.97
CA VAL A 413 -19.62 6.02 -6.17
C VAL A 413 -19.29 4.84 -5.23
N THR A 414 -18.35 4.00 -5.65
CA THR A 414 -17.88 2.83 -4.90
C THR A 414 -16.73 3.11 -3.92
N PHE A 415 -16.37 4.37 -3.66
CA PHE A 415 -15.27 4.75 -2.76
C PHE A 415 -15.40 4.12 -1.36
N ALA A 416 -16.54 4.32 -0.70
CA ALA A 416 -16.76 3.80 0.65
C ALA A 416 -16.76 2.26 0.72
N PRO A 417 -17.46 1.54 -0.18
CA PRO A 417 -17.31 0.08 -0.30
C PRO A 417 -15.85 -0.37 -0.51
N GLY A 418 -15.10 0.30 -1.39
CA GLY A 418 -13.69 -0.01 -1.66
C GLY A 418 -12.79 0.18 -0.44
N VAL A 419 -13.01 1.25 0.32
CA VAL A 419 -12.33 1.48 1.61
C VAL A 419 -12.65 0.35 2.60
N LEU A 420 -13.93 -0.01 2.75
CA LEU A 420 -14.36 -1.06 3.68
C LEU A 420 -13.73 -2.41 3.34
N VAL A 421 -13.75 -2.82 2.07
CA VAL A 421 -13.12 -4.06 1.61
C VAL A 421 -11.60 -4.03 1.86
N THR A 422 -10.94 -2.90 1.60
CA THR A 422 -9.50 -2.74 1.88
C THR A 422 -9.20 -2.87 3.37
N LEU A 423 -10.03 -2.31 4.24
CA LEU A 423 -9.91 -2.46 5.70
C LEU A 423 -10.09 -3.92 6.13
N VAL A 424 -11.02 -4.67 5.52
CA VAL A 424 -11.17 -6.11 5.77
C VAL A 424 -9.90 -6.87 5.39
N TYR A 425 -9.28 -6.60 4.23
CA TYR A 425 -7.98 -7.18 3.88
C TYR A 425 -6.89 -6.85 4.90
N ILE A 426 -6.81 -5.59 5.34
CA ILE A 426 -5.84 -5.14 6.35
C ILE A 426 -6.04 -5.90 7.67
N LEU A 427 -7.28 -6.06 8.13
CA LEU A 427 -7.60 -6.80 9.36
C LEU A 427 -7.23 -8.29 9.23
N LEU A 428 -7.60 -8.92 8.11
CA LEU A 428 -7.27 -10.33 7.83
C LEU A 428 -5.75 -10.55 7.76
N LEU A 429 -5.02 -9.69 7.05
CA LEU A 429 -3.56 -9.78 6.94
C LEU A 429 -2.87 -9.52 8.28
N THR A 430 -3.36 -8.57 9.08
CA THR A 430 -2.86 -8.32 10.45
C THR A 430 -3.07 -9.56 11.31
N TRP A 431 -4.25 -10.17 11.26
CA TRP A 431 -4.56 -11.38 12.00
C TRP A 431 -3.69 -12.57 11.58
N ILE A 432 -3.55 -12.82 10.27
CA ILE A 432 -2.67 -13.88 9.71
C ILE A 432 -1.21 -13.62 10.12
N SER A 433 -0.74 -12.40 9.95
CA SER A 433 0.61 -11.98 10.31
C SER A 433 0.88 -12.18 11.80
N TYR A 434 -0.07 -11.82 12.67
CA TYR A 434 0.04 -12.03 14.11
C TYR A 434 0.06 -13.52 14.48
N ILE A 435 -0.82 -14.34 13.91
CA ILE A 435 -0.80 -15.80 14.13
C ILE A 435 0.54 -16.39 13.70
N ARG A 436 1.06 -15.98 12.54
CA ARG A 436 2.34 -16.47 12.04
C ARG A 436 3.52 -15.96 12.87
N TYR A 437 3.48 -14.72 13.34
CA TYR A 437 4.45 -14.19 14.31
C TYR A 437 4.49 -15.02 15.58
N GLN A 438 3.32 -15.38 16.14
CA GLN A 438 3.24 -16.29 17.27
C GLN A 438 3.87 -17.64 16.90
N ARG A 439 3.54 -18.25 15.76
CA ARG A 439 4.17 -19.52 15.33
C ARG A 439 5.69 -19.42 15.11
N ILE A 440 6.20 -18.25 14.73
CA ILE A 440 7.64 -18.02 14.54
C ILE A 440 8.37 -17.94 15.87
N LEU A 441 7.80 -17.19 16.82
CA LEU A 441 8.34 -17.16 18.18
C LEU A 441 8.26 -18.53 18.84
N PHE A 442 7.19 -19.26 18.54
CA PHE A 442 6.84 -20.53 19.14
C PHE A 442 6.86 -21.66 18.11
N CYS A 443 8.07 -22.07 17.70
CA CYS A 443 8.25 -23.24 16.85
C CYS A 443 7.93 -24.51 17.66
N VAL A 444 6.70 -25.00 17.58
CA VAL A 444 6.35 -26.36 18.05
C VAL A 444 6.22 -27.25 16.82
N PRO A 445 7.23 -28.05 16.47
CA PRO A 445 6.99 -29.19 15.59
C PRO A 445 6.08 -30.16 16.34
N VAL A 446 4.77 -30.09 16.07
CA VAL A 446 3.74 -30.97 16.67
C VAL A 446 3.83 -32.40 16.10
N ARG A 447 4.58 -32.61 15.01
CA ARG A 447 4.74 -33.92 14.38
C ARG A 447 6.13 -34.48 14.74
N ALA A 448 6.15 -35.69 15.28
CA ALA A 448 7.31 -36.49 15.67
C ALA A 448 7.87 -36.22 17.08
N VAL A 449 7.08 -36.49 18.11
CA VAL A 449 7.67 -37.12 19.31
C VAL A 449 7.12 -38.54 19.31
N ASP A 450 7.98 -39.49 18.93
CA ASP A 450 7.69 -40.90 19.12
C ASP A 450 7.64 -41.16 20.62
N ASN A 451 6.63 -41.92 21.04
CA ASN A 451 5.95 -41.80 22.33
C ASN A 451 6.70 -42.47 23.50
N ARG A 452 8.03 -42.61 23.43
CA ARG A 452 8.72 -43.63 24.24
C ARG A 452 9.55 -43.13 25.40
N GLN A 453 10.07 -41.90 25.42
CA GLN A 453 10.80 -41.37 26.59
C GLN A 453 10.73 -39.83 26.65
N HIS A 454 9.97 -39.29 27.60
CA HIS A 454 9.96 -37.85 27.91
C HIS A 454 10.81 -37.65 29.15
N PRO A 455 12.06 -37.19 29.07
CA PRO A 455 12.78 -36.97 30.31
C PRO A 455 12.19 -35.79 31.06
N GLU A 456 12.39 -35.85 32.36
CA GLU A 456 12.22 -34.73 33.25
C GLU A 456 13.56 -33.98 33.33
N LEU A 457 13.57 -32.71 32.95
CA LEU A 457 14.74 -31.85 33.22
C LEU A 457 14.55 -31.21 34.58
N LYS A 458 15.46 -31.49 35.51
CA LYS A 458 15.45 -30.86 36.85
C LYS A 458 16.61 -29.87 36.92
N PHE A 459 16.26 -28.63 37.15
CA PHE A 459 17.18 -27.52 37.35
C PHE A 459 17.02 -26.98 38.76
N ALA A 460 18.11 -26.54 39.35
CA ALA A 460 18.09 -25.78 40.60
C ALA A 460 18.44 -24.32 40.31
N LYS A 461 17.89 -23.38 41.08
CA LYS A 461 18.42 -22.01 41.12
C LYS A 461 19.87 -22.00 41.54
N GLY A 462 20.61 -21.05 41.00
CA GLY A 462 22.05 -20.95 41.14
C GLY A 462 22.87 -21.96 40.34
N GLN A 463 22.22 -22.70 39.43
CA GLN A 463 22.89 -23.65 38.56
C GLN A 463 23.27 -23.01 37.22
N TYR A 464 24.48 -23.32 36.76
CA TYR A 464 24.92 -23.05 35.39
C TYR A 464 25.03 -24.37 34.62
N ARG A 465 24.30 -24.49 33.50
CA ARG A 465 24.31 -25.68 32.64
C ARG A 465 24.64 -25.29 31.20
N ILE A 466 25.46 -26.13 30.56
CA ILE A 466 25.82 -25.99 29.15
C ILE A 466 25.25 -27.18 28.39
N PHE A 467 24.67 -26.89 27.24
CA PHE A 467 24.11 -27.86 26.31
C PHE A 467 24.75 -27.69 24.95
N SER A 468 25.33 -28.77 24.44
CA SER A 468 25.66 -28.89 23.02
C SER A 468 24.43 -29.39 22.27
N ILE A 469 23.99 -28.63 21.25
CA ILE A 469 22.76 -28.93 20.49
C ILE A 469 23.08 -29.04 19.00
N GLU A 470 22.60 -30.08 18.35
CA GLU A 470 22.73 -30.22 16.89
C GLU A 470 21.68 -29.39 16.13
N SER A 471 20.55 -29.09 16.78
CA SER A 471 19.38 -28.51 16.16
C SER A 471 18.67 -27.50 17.04
N ASN A 472 18.22 -26.40 16.42
CA ASN A 472 17.43 -25.37 17.10
C ASN A 472 16.07 -25.87 17.60
N VAL A 473 15.67 -27.11 17.32
CA VAL A 473 14.44 -27.69 17.86
C VAL A 473 14.47 -27.70 19.39
N PHE A 474 15.59 -28.09 20.01
CA PHE A 474 15.73 -28.12 21.47
C PHE A 474 15.67 -26.70 22.06
N LEU A 475 16.45 -25.77 21.50
CA LEU A 475 16.42 -24.35 21.85
C LEU A 475 15.00 -23.78 21.80
N ASN A 476 14.27 -24.05 20.70
CA ASN A 476 12.90 -23.58 20.54
C ASN A 476 11.96 -24.18 21.59
N ARG A 477 12.14 -25.46 21.96
CA ARG A 477 11.33 -26.11 23.00
C ARG A 477 11.58 -25.47 24.36
N LEU A 478 12.83 -25.30 24.77
CA LEU A 478 13.17 -24.63 26.03
C LEU A 478 12.65 -23.19 26.06
N TYR A 479 12.89 -22.42 25.01
CA TYR A 479 12.35 -21.07 24.90
C TYR A 479 10.82 -21.04 25.05
N ASN A 480 10.09 -21.95 24.40
CA ASN A 480 8.63 -22.00 24.47
C ASN A 480 8.13 -22.32 25.89
N LEU A 481 8.83 -23.19 26.60
CA LEU A 481 8.50 -23.58 27.98
C LEU A 481 8.73 -22.40 28.93
N PHE A 482 9.91 -21.79 28.91
CA PHE A 482 10.22 -20.64 29.76
C PHE A 482 9.39 -19.39 29.42
N ALA A 483 9.05 -19.18 28.16
CA ALA A 483 8.20 -18.08 27.74
C ALA A 483 6.70 -18.27 28.07
N GLY A 484 6.32 -19.35 28.79
CA GLY A 484 4.98 -19.53 29.35
C GLY A 484 3.87 -19.78 28.30
N GLN A 485 4.15 -20.51 27.22
CA GLN A 485 3.15 -20.79 26.19
C GLN A 485 2.00 -21.68 26.70
N THR A 486 0.87 -21.04 27.06
CA THR A 486 -0.42 -21.63 27.44
C THR A 486 -1.02 -22.67 26.48
N ASN A 487 -0.60 -22.72 25.21
CA ASN A 487 -1.13 -23.71 24.27
C ASN A 487 -0.60 -25.13 24.53
N LEU A 488 0.62 -25.28 25.07
CA LEU A 488 1.09 -26.55 25.61
C LEU A 488 0.22 -26.97 26.79
N HIS A 489 -0.10 -26.05 27.70
CA HIS A 489 -1.02 -26.32 28.82
C HIS A 489 -2.43 -26.69 28.34
N ARG A 490 -2.96 -26.04 27.30
CA ARG A 490 -4.30 -26.38 26.74
C ARG A 490 -4.31 -27.72 26.02
N LEU A 491 -3.24 -28.07 25.29
CA LEU A 491 -3.09 -29.38 24.65
C LEU A 491 -2.94 -30.48 25.71
N SER A 492 -2.13 -30.24 26.75
CA SER A 492 -1.96 -31.12 27.91
C SER A 492 -3.23 -31.25 28.78
N ARG A 493 -4.12 -30.26 28.79
CA ARG A 493 -5.41 -30.36 29.50
C ARG A 493 -6.52 -31.04 28.68
N LYS A 494 -6.54 -30.88 27.35
CA LYS A 494 -7.59 -31.46 26.49
C LYS A 494 -7.32 -32.91 26.09
N LYS A 495 -6.06 -33.34 26.10
CA LYS A 495 -5.69 -34.75 26.07
C LYS A 495 -4.97 -35.02 27.38
N GLN A 496 -5.47 -35.96 28.17
CA GLN A 496 -4.81 -36.54 29.36
C GLN A 496 -3.51 -37.30 29.00
N ASP A 497 -2.79 -36.82 27.99
CA ASP A 497 -1.53 -37.35 27.54
C ASP A 497 -0.46 -36.88 28.53
N LEU A 498 -0.08 -37.79 29.43
CA LEU A 498 1.02 -37.74 30.40
C LEU A 498 2.42 -37.57 29.75
N THR A 499 2.49 -37.10 28.51
CA THR A 499 3.64 -37.20 27.60
C THR A 499 4.26 -35.84 27.23
N ALA A 500 3.90 -34.75 27.92
CA ALA A 500 4.64 -33.49 27.76
C ALA A 500 5.96 -33.55 28.55
N PRO A 501 7.10 -33.14 27.98
CA PRO A 501 8.35 -33.02 28.75
C PRO A 501 8.15 -32.04 29.90
N LYS A 502 8.45 -32.50 31.11
CA LYS A 502 8.37 -31.68 32.32
C LYS A 502 9.72 -31.06 32.61
N ILE A 503 9.70 -29.78 32.94
CA ILE A 503 10.89 -29.07 33.42
C ILE A 503 10.58 -28.59 34.82
N TYR A 504 11.40 -29.00 35.77
CA TYR A 504 11.31 -28.56 37.15
C TYR A 504 12.43 -27.56 37.41
N VAL A 505 12.08 -26.41 37.98
CA VAL A 505 13.04 -25.45 38.54
C VAL A 505 12.74 -25.36 40.03
N ASP A 506 13.69 -25.76 40.87
CA ASP A 506 13.49 -25.92 42.33
C ASP A 506 12.25 -26.77 42.65
N GLU A 507 12.13 -27.93 42.00
CA GLU A 507 10.99 -28.87 42.13
C GLU A 507 9.64 -28.33 41.63
N ILE A 508 9.57 -27.09 41.16
CA ILE A 508 8.37 -26.50 40.57
C ILE A 508 8.33 -26.82 39.09
N ASP A 509 7.31 -27.56 38.66
CA ASP A 509 7.06 -27.83 37.25
C ASP A 509 6.66 -26.54 36.50
N ILE A 510 7.65 -25.91 35.87
CA ILE A 510 7.44 -24.68 35.10
C ILE A 510 6.66 -24.93 33.81
N SER A 511 6.47 -26.18 33.39
CA SER A 511 5.56 -26.50 32.28
C SER A 511 4.09 -26.35 32.67
N THR A 512 3.79 -26.14 33.97
CA THR A 512 2.42 -25.96 34.51
C THR A 512 2.14 -24.56 35.07
N ARG A 513 3.16 -23.75 35.33
CA ARG A 513 3.05 -22.37 35.81
C ARG A 513 3.57 -21.36 34.79
N GLU A 514 2.84 -20.25 34.63
CA GLU A 514 3.31 -19.11 33.83
C GLU A 514 4.43 -18.40 34.60
N ILE A 515 5.64 -18.41 34.04
CA ILE A 515 6.77 -17.64 34.57
C ILE A 515 6.60 -16.18 34.12
N LYS A 516 5.73 -15.43 34.81
CA LYS A 516 5.66 -13.98 34.62
C LYS A 516 6.84 -13.34 35.33
N ASP A 517 7.72 -12.71 34.55
CA ASP A 517 8.75 -11.76 34.99
C ASP A 517 10.12 -12.33 35.41
N SER A 518 10.46 -13.59 35.11
CA SER A 518 11.76 -14.14 35.49
C SER A 518 12.55 -14.87 34.38
N PHE A 519 12.30 -14.54 33.12
CA PHE A 519 12.97 -15.18 31.98
C PHE A 519 13.58 -14.18 30.99
N LEU A 520 14.88 -14.32 30.71
CA LEU A 520 15.58 -13.59 29.65
C LEU A 520 16.15 -14.57 28.62
N TYR A 521 15.84 -14.33 27.34
CA TYR A 521 16.49 -15.01 26.23
C TYR A 521 17.52 -14.09 25.58
N ILE A 522 18.75 -14.58 25.37
CA ILE A 522 19.82 -13.88 24.67
C ILE A 522 20.18 -14.67 23.41
N CYS A 523 19.85 -14.11 22.24
CA CYS A 523 20.16 -14.73 20.96
C CYS A 523 21.64 -14.69 20.60
N SER A 524 22.02 -15.42 19.54
CA SER A 524 23.36 -15.34 18.94
C SER A 524 23.67 -13.93 18.40
N PRO A 525 24.93 -13.45 18.50
CA PRO A 525 25.39 -12.18 17.94
C PRO A 525 25.02 -11.93 16.47
N GLU A 526 24.98 -12.98 15.65
CA GLU A 526 24.68 -12.88 14.22
C GLU A 526 23.17 -12.75 13.92
N SER A 527 22.32 -12.86 14.95
CA SER A 527 20.87 -12.73 14.78
C SER A 527 20.37 -11.30 14.85
N ILE A 528 21.17 -10.37 15.39
CA ILE A 528 20.79 -8.96 15.54
C ILE A 528 20.79 -8.27 14.16
N PRO A 529 19.81 -7.39 13.86
CA PRO A 529 19.83 -6.64 12.61
C PRO A 529 21.10 -5.81 12.45
N GLY A 530 21.84 -6.06 11.37
CA GLY A 530 23.16 -5.49 11.14
C GLY A 530 23.14 -3.99 10.82
N ASP A 531 22.00 -3.44 10.40
CA ASP A 531 21.81 -2.05 9.99
C ASP A 531 21.71 -1.07 11.17
N ILE A 532 21.55 -1.58 12.39
CA ILE A 532 21.45 -0.79 13.62
C ILE A 532 22.86 -0.39 14.11
N LYS A 533 23.02 0.85 14.62
CA LYS A 533 24.26 1.25 15.30
C LYS A 533 24.32 0.68 16.72
N ALA A 534 25.51 0.27 17.17
CA ALA A 534 25.69 -0.31 18.50
C ALA A 534 25.15 0.57 19.63
N GLY A 535 25.42 1.88 19.58
CA GLY A 535 24.92 2.83 20.56
C GLY A 535 23.40 3.02 20.54
N ASP A 536 22.78 2.91 19.37
CA ASP A 536 21.33 3.02 19.23
C ASP A 536 20.64 1.76 19.76
N PHE A 537 21.24 0.59 19.54
CA PHE A 537 20.77 -0.67 20.13
C PHE A 537 20.87 -0.64 21.66
N PHE A 538 22.02 -0.23 22.21
CA PHE A 538 22.20 -0.09 23.65
C PHE A 538 21.20 0.91 24.28
N GLU A 539 21.01 2.07 23.64
CA GLU A 539 20.01 3.06 24.08
C GLU A 539 18.58 2.51 24.01
N PHE A 540 18.28 1.73 22.97
CA PHE A 540 16.98 1.10 22.79
C PHE A 540 16.69 0.10 23.92
N ILE A 541 17.63 -0.78 24.23
CA ILE A 541 17.51 -1.77 25.31
C ILE A 541 17.41 -1.08 26.68
N THR A 542 18.30 -0.14 26.99
CA THR A 542 18.29 0.56 28.29
C THR A 542 16.95 1.26 28.55
N ARG A 543 16.33 1.83 27.52
CA ARG A 543 14.97 2.39 27.63
C ARG A 543 13.93 1.29 27.81
N LEU A 544 14.02 0.22 27.03
CA LEU A 544 13.06 -0.88 27.09
C LEU A 544 13.01 -1.51 28.48
N THR A 545 14.16 -1.70 29.13
CA THR A 545 14.28 -2.26 30.49
C THR A 545 14.16 -1.22 31.60
N ARG A 546 14.04 0.07 31.26
CA ARG A 546 14.05 1.21 32.21
C ARG A 546 15.32 1.25 33.07
N PHE A 547 16.47 0.94 32.47
CA PHE A 547 17.76 0.88 33.16
C PHE A 547 18.19 2.27 33.71
N PRO A 548 18.61 2.39 34.98
CA PRO A 548 19.00 3.67 35.57
C PRO A 548 20.17 4.35 34.85
N ASN A 549 20.07 5.67 34.64
CA ASN A 549 21.10 6.45 33.94
C ASN A 549 22.49 6.45 34.63
N THR A 550 22.53 6.29 35.97
CA THR A 550 23.78 6.19 36.74
C THR A 550 24.54 4.91 36.37
N LYS A 551 23.90 3.74 36.51
CA LYS A 551 24.44 2.43 36.12
C LYS A 551 24.73 2.34 34.63
N LYS A 552 23.95 3.02 33.79
CA LYS A 552 24.17 3.10 32.34
C LYS A 552 25.54 3.66 31.97
N THR A 553 25.95 4.73 32.64
CA THR A 553 27.24 5.39 32.35
C THR A 553 28.41 4.48 32.71
N GLU A 554 28.31 3.78 33.83
CA GLU A 554 29.30 2.79 34.28
C GLU A 554 29.40 1.62 33.31
N LEU A 555 28.24 1.07 32.90
CA LEU A 555 28.18 -0.03 31.94
C LEU A 555 28.76 0.36 30.58
N CYS A 556 28.50 1.57 30.09
CA CYS A 556 29.12 2.11 28.87
C CYS A 556 30.65 2.12 28.94
N LYS A 557 31.21 2.59 30.07
CA LYS A 557 32.67 2.62 30.29
C LYS A 557 33.24 1.20 30.32
N ARG A 558 32.59 0.27 31.04
CA ARG A 558 33.06 -1.12 31.15
C ARG A 558 33.07 -1.84 29.81
N LEU A 559 32.03 -1.66 28.99
CA LEU A 559 31.94 -2.24 27.65
C LEU A 559 32.85 -1.55 26.63
N LYS A 560 33.56 -0.47 27.01
CA LYS A 560 34.29 0.40 26.09
C LYS A 560 33.41 0.86 24.92
N LEU A 561 32.12 1.08 25.17
CA LEU A 561 31.11 1.32 24.14
C LEU A 561 31.48 2.52 23.26
N ASP A 562 32.14 3.54 23.82
CA ASP A 562 32.58 4.73 23.09
C ASP A 562 33.47 4.41 21.87
N THR A 563 34.20 3.29 21.90
CA THR A 563 35.08 2.86 20.79
C THR A 563 34.30 2.34 19.58
N PHE A 564 33.08 1.84 19.77
CA PHE A 564 32.28 1.24 18.69
C PHE A 564 30.82 1.72 18.62
N ARG A 565 30.44 2.68 19.47
CA ARG A 565 29.07 3.24 19.56
C ARG A 565 28.49 3.68 18.22
N LYS A 566 29.34 4.26 17.36
CA LYS A 566 28.97 4.81 16.04
C LYS A 566 28.94 3.75 14.92
N LYS A 567 29.54 2.58 15.15
CA LYS A 567 29.61 1.49 14.16
C LYS A 567 28.25 0.80 14.05
N GLN A 568 27.95 0.32 12.85
CA GLN A 568 26.82 -0.59 12.63
C GLN A 568 27.14 -1.96 13.23
N ILE A 569 26.12 -2.72 13.65
CA ILE A 569 26.31 -4.03 14.29
C ILE A 569 27.04 -5.00 13.36
N ASN A 570 26.78 -4.96 12.05
CA ASN A 570 27.51 -5.78 11.08
C ASN A 570 29.01 -5.42 10.92
N GLN A 571 29.43 -4.23 11.39
CA GLN A 571 30.84 -3.77 11.38
C GLN A 571 31.57 -4.09 12.69
N LEU A 572 30.85 -4.55 13.71
CA LEU A 572 31.44 -4.94 14.98
C LEU A 572 32.18 -6.26 14.86
N LYS A 573 33.29 -6.39 15.58
CA LYS A 573 33.93 -7.68 15.82
C LYS A 573 32.95 -8.60 16.57
N LYS A 574 33.06 -9.91 16.37
CA LYS A 574 32.19 -10.88 17.07
C LYS A 574 32.18 -10.64 18.59
N GLN A 575 33.36 -10.46 19.19
CA GLN A 575 33.50 -10.16 20.62
C GLN A 575 32.75 -8.89 21.04
N GLU A 576 32.83 -7.81 20.25
CA GLU A 576 32.09 -6.56 20.53
C GLU A 576 30.57 -6.78 20.50
N LYS A 577 30.06 -7.59 19.55
CA LYS A 577 28.64 -7.96 19.48
C LYS A 577 28.21 -8.80 20.70
N ALA A 578 29.03 -9.77 21.08
CA ALA A 578 28.75 -10.64 22.22
C ALA A 578 28.75 -9.87 23.54
N GLU A 579 29.73 -8.99 23.76
CA GLU A 579 29.76 -8.09 24.92
C GLU A 579 28.53 -7.17 24.98
N LEU A 580 28.11 -6.64 23.83
CA LEU A 580 26.89 -5.83 23.73
C LEU A 580 25.64 -6.62 24.11
N LEU A 581 25.52 -7.88 23.71
CA LEU A 581 24.41 -8.76 24.09
C LEU A 581 24.49 -9.19 25.56
N LEU A 582 25.67 -9.54 26.07
CA LEU A 582 25.86 -9.90 27.47
C LEU A 582 25.53 -8.75 28.42
N SER A 583 25.63 -7.50 27.96
CA SER A 583 25.16 -6.35 28.75
C SER A 583 23.67 -6.43 29.12
N LEU A 584 22.86 -7.19 28.37
CA LEU A 584 21.45 -7.44 28.68
C LEU A 584 21.26 -8.09 30.04
N THR A 585 22.17 -8.96 30.49
CA THR A 585 22.05 -9.65 31.77
C THR A 585 22.11 -8.70 32.96
N GLN A 586 22.66 -7.51 32.75
CA GLN A 586 22.80 -6.46 33.77
C GLN A 586 21.70 -5.40 33.65
N MET A 587 21.13 -5.24 32.47
CA MET A 587 20.04 -4.30 32.23
C MET A 587 18.67 -4.85 32.57
N HIS A 588 18.53 -6.18 32.57
CA HIS A 588 17.29 -6.88 32.85
C HIS A 588 17.58 -8.00 33.85
N GLU A 589 17.07 -7.81 35.07
CA GLU A 589 17.10 -8.83 36.11
C GLU A 589 16.04 -9.89 35.79
N ALA A 590 16.48 -11.14 35.66
CA ALA A 590 15.65 -12.32 35.47
C ALA A 590 16.16 -13.42 36.41
N ASP A 591 15.34 -14.42 36.74
CA ASP A 591 15.79 -15.58 37.50
C ASP A 591 16.38 -16.65 36.58
N ILE A 592 15.98 -16.66 35.31
CA ILE A 592 16.32 -17.67 34.32
C ILE A 592 16.89 -16.99 33.08
N TYR A 593 18.10 -17.39 32.71
CA TYR A 593 18.79 -16.91 31.50
C TYR A 593 18.96 -18.08 30.53
N LEU A 594 18.42 -17.92 29.31
CA LEU A 594 18.65 -18.83 28.20
C LEU A 594 19.52 -18.11 27.16
N ILE A 595 20.78 -18.53 27.05
CA ILE A 595 21.78 -17.88 26.22
C ILE A 595 22.14 -18.82 25.08
N TYR A 596 22.12 -18.32 23.85
CA TYR A 596 22.29 -19.15 22.66
C TYR A 596 23.45 -18.68 21.78
N ASP A 597 24.40 -19.58 21.51
CA ASP A 597 25.45 -19.43 20.49
C ASP A 597 26.28 -18.13 20.63
N ILE A 598 26.45 -17.61 21.86
CA ILE A 598 27.11 -16.33 22.08
C ILE A 598 28.64 -16.41 21.97
N ALA A 599 29.23 -17.55 22.38
CA ALA A 599 30.66 -17.78 22.29
C ALA A 599 31.09 -18.40 20.95
N ARG A 600 30.14 -18.70 20.05
CA ARG A 600 30.41 -19.44 18.80
C ARG A 600 31.49 -18.79 17.92
N GLY A 601 32.57 -19.53 17.67
CA GLY A 601 33.73 -19.06 16.92
C GLY A 601 34.44 -17.84 17.53
N MET A 602 34.45 -17.74 18.87
CA MET A 602 35.25 -16.77 19.63
C MET A 602 36.62 -17.36 20.00
N THR A 603 37.53 -16.50 20.46
CA THR A 603 38.83 -16.93 21.01
C THR A 603 38.66 -17.62 22.35
N ARG A 604 39.52 -18.60 22.67
CA ARG A 604 39.57 -19.28 23.98
C ARG A 604 39.56 -18.32 25.17
N ILE A 605 40.30 -17.20 25.10
CA ILE A 605 40.33 -16.17 26.16
C ILE A 605 38.93 -15.61 26.45
N PHE A 606 38.16 -15.31 25.40
CA PHE A 606 36.79 -14.82 25.55
C PHE A 606 35.87 -15.92 26.10
N THR A 607 36.05 -17.16 25.64
CA THR A 607 35.27 -18.31 26.10
C THR A 607 35.43 -18.54 27.61
N VAL A 608 36.66 -18.44 28.14
CA VAL A 608 36.94 -18.50 29.58
C VAL A 608 36.26 -17.33 30.31
N GLN A 609 36.45 -16.10 29.85
CA GLN A 609 35.79 -14.92 30.45
C GLN A 609 34.25 -15.02 30.43
N PHE A 610 33.70 -15.62 29.39
CA PHE A 610 32.27 -15.87 29.28
C PHE A 610 31.82 -16.91 30.31
N LYS A 611 32.54 -18.03 30.44
CA LYS A 611 32.31 -19.06 31.47
C LYS A 611 32.29 -18.44 32.87
N ASP A 612 33.31 -17.66 33.22
CA ASP A 612 33.42 -17.00 34.54
C ASP A 612 32.22 -16.10 34.83
N ARG A 613 31.77 -15.31 33.85
CA ARG A 613 30.58 -14.46 34.00
C ARG A 613 29.29 -15.24 34.14
N MET A 614 29.18 -16.42 33.52
CA MET A 614 28.00 -17.27 33.68
C MET A 614 27.97 -17.90 35.07
N HIS A 615 29.14 -18.30 35.60
CA HIS A 615 29.29 -18.74 36.98
C HIS A 615 28.91 -17.62 37.96
N GLU A 616 29.49 -16.42 37.83
CA GLU A 616 29.13 -15.26 38.66
C GLU A 616 27.61 -15.01 38.64
N LEU A 617 27.00 -15.07 37.45
CA LEU A 617 25.55 -14.90 37.33
C LEU A 617 24.79 -16.00 38.08
N SER A 618 25.22 -17.25 37.99
CA SER A 618 24.63 -18.37 38.73
C SER A 618 24.84 -18.26 40.24
N GLU A 619 25.99 -17.81 40.73
CA GLU A 619 26.26 -17.63 42.17
C GLU A 619 25.30 -16.63 42.84
N THR A 620 24.72 -15.71 42.06
CA THR A 620 23.65 -14.82 42.55
C THR A 620 22.27 -15.50 42.67
N GLY A 621 22.20 -16.83 42.56
CA GLY A 621 20.98 -17.63 42.68
C GLY A 621 20.18 -17.76 41.38
N LYS A 622 20.76 -17.39 40.24
CA LYS A 622 20.07 -17.43 38.92
C LYS A 622 20.30 -18.77 38.23
N LEU A 623 19.30 -19.25 37.50
CA LEU A 623 19.45 -20.39 36.60
C LEU A 623 20.01 -19.89 35.26
N VAL A 624 21.19 -20.39 34.86
CA VAL A 624 21.84 -20.00 33.61
C VAL A 624 21.98 -21.21 32.71
N LEU A 625 21.29 -21.18 31.57
CA LEU A 625 21.31 -22.22 30.55
C LEU A 625 22.00 -21.68 29.30
N TYR A 626 23.18 -22.23 28.98
CA TYR A 626 23.90 -21.90 27.76
C TYR A 626 23.77 -23.01 26.73
N LEU A 627 23.27 -22.68 25.54
CA LEU A 627 23.12 -23.61 24.42
C LEU A 627 24.08 -23.21 23.31
N THR A 628 24.87 -24.17 22.84
CA THR A 628 25.83 -23.99 21.75
C THR A 628 25.65 -25.06 20.68
N THR A 629 25.80 -24.66 19.41
CA THR A 629 25.93 -25.59 18.27
C THR A 629 27.38 -25.91 17.95
N ASP A 630 28.32 -25.29 18.67
CA ASP A 630 29.75 -25.48 18.53
C ASP A 630 30.24 -26.50 19.56
N THR A 631 30.53 -27.72 19.10
CA THR A 631 30.95 -28.86 19.93
C THR A 631 32.32 -28.64 20.57
N ILE A 632 33.23 -27.97 19.87
CA ILE A 632 34.59 -27.68 20.38
C ILE A 632 34.51 -26.75 21.58
N ILE A 633 33.67 -25.71 21.48
CA ILE A 633 33.45 -24.78 22.58
C ILE A 633 32.77 -25.47 23.75
N SER A 634 31.89 -26.45 23.49
CA SER A 634 31.36 -27.25 24.58
C SER A 634 32.53 -27.88 25.32
N GLU A 635 33.36 -28.70 24.65
CA GLU A 635 34.54 -29.40 25.21
C GLU A 635 35.51 -28.49 25.99
N GLU A 636 35.83 -27.29 25.46
CA GLU A 636 36.75 -26.37 26.14
C GLU A 636 36.17 -25.70 27.40
N ILE A 637 34.85 -25.58 27.50
CA ILE A 637 34.20 -25.02 28.70
C ILE A 637 33.93 -26.12 29.75
N LEU A 638 33.82 -27.40 29.34
CA LEU A 638 33.48 -28.51 30.23
C LEU A 638 34.60 -28.74 31.24
N GLU A 639 34.28 -28.71 32.53
CA GLU A 639 35.09 -29.45 33.49
C GLU A 639 34.28 -30.47 34.32
N ASP A 640 32.97 -30.34 34.61
CA ASP A 640 32.29 -31.41 35.39
C ASP A 640 30.76 -31.60 35.23
N ASP A 641 30.00 -30.78 34.47
CA ASP A 641 28.52 -30.76 34.63
C ASP A 641 27.70 -30.47 33.35
N THR A 642 27.94 -31.20 32.27
CA THR A 642 27.36 -30.91 30.95
C THR A 642 26.48 -31.97 30.36
N GLY A 643 25.37 -31.53 29.75
CA GLY A 643 24.46 -32.38 28.99
C GLY A 643 24.78 -32.30 27.50
N PHE A 644 25.02 -33.46 26.88
CA PHE A 644 25.09 -33.57 25.43
C PHE A 644 23.72 -34.01 24.88
N ILE A 645 23.24 -33.34 23.81
CA ILE A 645 21.95 -33.67 23.17
C ILE A 645 22.20 -33.97 21.70
N GLU A 646 22.46 -35.26 21.46
CA GLU A 646 22.93 -35.84 20.20
C GLU A 646 21.82 -36.05 19.16
N SER A 647 20.52 -35.95 19.50
CA SER A 647 19.47 -36.01 18.47
C SER A 647 18.12 -35.44 18.92
N THR A 648 17.31 -35.00 17.94
CA THR A 648 15.95 -34.49 18.19
C THR A 648 14.96 -35.53 18.74
N SER A 649 15.28 -36.83 18.64
CA SER A 649 14.41 -37.94 19.08
C SER A 649 14.75 -38.45 20.48
N ASN A 650 16.00 -38.34 20.93
CA ASN A 650 16.46 -38.91 22.19
C ASN A 650 16.86 -37.79 23.14
N TRP A 651 15.88 -37.31 23.90
CA TRP A 651 16.13 -36.46 25.05
C TRP A 651 16.81 -37.22 26.22
N THR A 652 17.16 -38.49 26.03
CA THR A 652 17.54 -39.46 27.09
C THR A 652 19.03 -39.56 27.40
N GLY A 653 19.89 -38.81 26.70
CA GLY A 653 21.32 -38.76 27.00
C GLY A 653 21.69 -38.07 28.33
N MET A 654 20.75 -37.47 29.07
CA MET A 654 21.03 -36.72 30.30
C MET A 654 21.11 -37.54 31.60
N VAL A 655 20.98 -38.87 31.57
CA VAL A 655 20.76 -39.64 32.82
C VAL A 655 21.97 -40.48 33.28
N GLU A 656 23.04 -40.69 32.50
CA GLU A 656 24.10 -41.65 32.93
C GLU A 656 25.56 -41.20 32.89
N SER A 657 25.91 -39.98 32.47
CA SER A 657 27.34 -39.56 32.47
C SER A 657 27.85 -39.00 33.81
N VAL A 658 27.09 -39.10 34.90
CA VAL A 658 27.56 -38.81 36.27
C VAL A 658 27.55 -40.10 37.10
N ARG A 659 28.40 -41.04 36.72
CA ARG A 659 29.05 -41.98 37.63
C ARG A 659 30.47 -42.23 37.10
N TYR A 660 31.41 -41.44 37.60
CA TYR A 660 32.73 -41.97 37.93
C TYR A 660 32.77 -42.18 39.44
#